data_AF-A0A2D5A8P3-F1
#
_entry.id   AF-A0A2D5A8P3-F1
#
_cell.length_a   1.000
_cell.length_b   1.000
_cell.length_c   1.000
_cell.angle_alpha   90.00
_cell.angle_beta   90.00
_cell.angle_gamma   90.00
#
_symmetry.space_group_name_H-M   'P 1'
#
loop_
_entity.id
_entity.type
_entity.pdbx_description
1 polymer ?
#
loop_
_entity_poly.entity_id
_entity_poly.type
_entity_poly.pdbx_seq_one_letter_code
_entity_poly.pdbx_strand_id
1 'polypeptide(L)'
;MNEQGSAQNLDAPTTVVESPDATSGISWRRVYECPSPDAFRTRHQARPEERGWIALDRTFADRVGSTPAFEPEIHPEIRAISLADATVFLLAATHTDPPGRIGHVAARTAARFSGHATVRMAGATLHAGEQVIERVVDRLMEVHRVLAPEAAPPEFEIAIPREGVGDSHALAAGVACVLALFGCRCRTSTAATGGYDAATGRFRPVPSATLGAKLAAAERWNMRRVMIVEGQTFDGITGVAPASAGDASRFWRGIELLELPADPAALPIRVVEEIADAPRVDALRQALGLYDRHVARNLTTTLEAVLEATAPFLPPRFDAEVARTCGGDAGADRRECLEESTEGSNEDECIDSILALMAADIRSRKHLHAGRSEEASAWYDIANRFRGLDDLPDGVLGDHLLYEQTAHRAVIAIDQGVLEDDGPVSGPHAVLGRRIADLDERWCTTNQSMQRIFLANTRARQRLYLARLELDVAGGEAALGDCLAHESRWASLLETYAEQRLRLGNTNLRRQENFWIEHLVTFAMLQDPRGFDRLAWRPDRGRLKILLEARLPWMERAPGDVSKHGAYDLLALVQWRWLADGPDPDLLRAAERRLLEIASATGSGEPPHPLPSIAGWLLRSDVDGVLDRPAIQRILIAAVNAHGVVPDASPDPRAGSIQRVLAHRSARILELEGVSDERGGAWSQRISTALRPDSLARYLHRIIEDPELMLARCPY
;
A
#
# COMPACT_ATOMS: atom_id res chain seq x y z
N MET A 1 -23.52 28.88 -79.98
CA MET A 1 -24.57 29.91 -80.01
C MET A 1 -25.75 29.35 -79.21
N ASN A 2 -25.83 29.78 -77.95
CA ASN A 2 -26.94 29.84 -76.99
C ASN A 2 -27.96 28.70 -76.76
N GLU A 3 -28.22 28.51 -75.44
CA GLU A 3 -29.38 27.91 -74.73
C GLU A 3 -29.44 26.38 -74.66
N GLN A 4 -29.82 25.69 -73.57
CA GLN A 4 -30.29 25.99 -72.20
C GLN A 4 -30.28 24.63 -71.45
N GLY A 5 -30.05 24.60 -70.12
CA GLY A 5 -30.24 23.36 -69.35
C GLY A 5 -29.62 23.35 -67.95
N SER A 6 -30.37 23.84 -66.98
CA SER A 6 -30.09 23.93 -65.56
C SER A 6 -29.76 22.60 -64.87
N ALA A 7 -28.71 22.59 -64.05
CA ALA A 7 -28.64 21.78 -62.82
C ALA A 7 -27.78 22.54 -61.79
N GLN A 8 -28.41 23.49 -61.09
CA GLN A 8 -27.89 24.03 -59.85
C GLN A 8 -27.91 22.93 -58.78
N ASN A 9 -26.77 22.30 -58.51
CA ASN A 9 -26.52 21.70 -57.20
C ASN A 9 -26.30 22.85 -56.22
N LEU A 10 -27.38 23.24 -55.53
CA LEU A 10 -27.30 24.01 -54.31
C LEU A 10 -26.74 23.09 -53.23
N ASP A 11 -25.42 23.03 -53.11
CA ASP A 11 -24.76 22.69 -51.86
C ASP A 11 -25.17 23.77 -50.84
N ALA A 12 -26.27 23.51 -50.12
CA ALA A 12 -26.58 24.26 -48.93
C ALA A 12 -25.49 23.95 -47.90
N PRO A 13 -24.77 24.95 -47.38
CA PRO A 13 -23.92 24.72 -46.22
C PRO A 13 -24.85 24.29 -45.10
N THR A 14 -24.76 23.02 -44.69
CA THR A 14 -25.35 22.57 -43.42
C THR A 14 -24.61 23.29 -42.31
N THR A 15 -25.06 24.51 -42.05
CA THR A 15 -24.69 25.30 -40.90
C THR A 15 -25.02 24.43 -39.69
N VAL A 16 -23.98 23.86 -39.09
CA VAL A 16 -24.07 23.18 -37.80
C VAL A 16 -24.41 24.27 -36.80
N VAL A 17 -25.71 24.43 -36.54
CA VAL A 17 -26.18 25.10 -35.35
C VAL A 17 -26.15 24.03 -34.27
N GLU A 18 -25.04 23.93 -33.53
CA GLU A 18 -25.13 23.48 -32.14
C GLU A 18 -26.14 24.41 -31.48
N SER A 19 -27.39 23.97 -31.33
CA SER A 19 -28.40 24.78 -30.66
C SER A 19 -27.92 25.03 -29.24
N PRO A 20 -27.62 26.28 -28.85
CA PRO A 20 -27.20 26.62 -27.49
C PRO A 20 -28.33 26.42 -26.46
N ASP A 21 -29.51 25.95 -26.90
CA ASP A 21 -30.78 25.95 -26.19
C ASP A 21 -31.39 24.55 -25.96
N ALA A 22 -30.64 23.45 -26.19
CA ALA A 22 -31.24 22.11 -26.10
C ALA A 22 -31.87 21.77 -24.73
N THR A 23 -31.49 22.43 -23.63
CA THR A 23 -32.15 22.33 -22.31
C THR A 23 -32.60 23.67 -21.72
N SER A 24 -32.73 24.73 -22.53
CA SER A 24 -33.09 26.07 -22.03
C SER A 24 -34.32 25.99 -21.12
N GLY A 25 -34.16 26.27 -19.82
CA GLY A 25 -35.25 26.26 -18.83
C GLY A 25 -35.47 24.96 -18.02
N ILE A 26 -34.72 23.88 -18.26
CA ILE A 26 -34.78 22.64 -17.44
C ILE A 26 -33.53 22.54 -16.57
N SER A 27 -33.68 22.74 -15.26
CA SER A 27 -32.60 22.54 -14.28
C SER A 27 -32.49 21.08 -13.85
N TRP A 28 -31.30 20.64 -13.42
CA TRP A 28 -31.10 19.29 -12.87
C TRP A 28 -32.04 18.98 -11.71
N ARG A 29 -32.39 19.99 -10.91
CA ARG A 29 -33.41 19.86 -9.86
C ARG A 29 -34.74 19.37 -10.42
N ARG A 30 -35.26 20.00 -11.48
CA ARG A 30 -36.53 19.60 -12.15
C ARG A 30 -36.44 18.18 -12.71
N VAL A 31 -35.26 17.80 -13.24
CA VAL A 31 -35.02 16.45 -13.76
C VAL A 31 -35.16 15.41 -12.66
N TYR A 32 -34.43 15.58 -11.56
CA TYR A 32 -34.41 14.61 -10.46
C TYR A 32 -35.67 14.65 -9.57
N GLU A 33 -36.50 15.69 -9.67
CA GLU A 33 -37.83 15.71 -9.07
C GLU A 33 -38.78 14.69 -9.72
N CYS A 34 -38.49 14.24 -10.95
CA CYS A 34 -39.23 13.17 -11.60
C CYS A 34 -39.01 11.81 -10.88
N PRO A 35 -40.06 10.99 -10.71
CA PRO A 35 -39.96 9.73 -9.98
C PRO A 35 -39.20 8.64 -10.75
N SER A 36 -39.25 8.69 -12.10
CA SER A 36 -38.58 7.80 -13.05
C SER A 36 -38.40 8.51 -14.41
N PRO A 37 -37.55 7.97 -15.32
CA PRO A 37 -37.40 8.48 -16.69
C PRO A 37 -38.71 8.53 -17.48
N ASP A 38 -39.65 7.60 -17.25
CA ASP A 38 -40.96 7.57 -17.95
C ASP A 38 -41.77 8.87 -17.79
N ALA A 39 -41.54 9.61 -16.69
CA ALA A 39 -42.20 10.88 -16.45
C ALA A 39 -41.78 11.97 -17.46
N PHE A 40 -40.63 11.84 -18.14
CA PHE A 40 -40.15 12.81 -19.13
C PHE A 40 -41.12 12.95 -20.30
N ARG A 41 -41.74 11.85 -20.74
CA ARG A 41 -42.76 11.87 -21.81
C ARG A 41 -43.98 12.68 -21.39
N THR A 42 -44.48 12.46 -20.18
CA THR A 42 -45.61 13.21 -19.61
C THR A 42 -45.27 14.70 -19.46
N ARG A 43 -44.04 15.04 -19.06
CA ARG A 43 -43.58 16.44 -18.96
C ARG A 43 -43.56 17.11 -20.33
N HIS A 44 -43.00 16.46 -21.34
CA HIS A 44 -42.99 16.96 -22.71
C HIS A 44 -44.39 17.08 -23.31
N GLN A 45 -45.29 16.14 -23.06
CA GLN A 45 -46.69 16.23 -23.52
C GLN A 45 -47.43 17.42 -22.90
N ALA A 46 -47.17 17.74 -21.63
CA ALA A 46 -47.77 18.89 -20.97
C ALA A 46 -47.19 20.23 -21.45
N ARG A 47 -45.93 20.24 -21.92
CA ARG A 47 -45.21 21.40 -22.44
C ARG A 47 -44.34 21.03 -23.65
N PRO A 48 -44.93 20.89 -24.85
CA PRO A 48 -44.21 20.46 -26.06
C PRO A 48 -43.09 21.40 -26.49
N GLU A 49 -43.09 22.64 -26.00
CA GLU A 49 -42.02 23.62 -26.18
C GLU A 49 -40.75 23.26 -25.38
N GLU A 50 -40.85 22.49 -24.29
CA GLU A 50 -39.71 22.04 -23.47
C GLU A 50 -39.01 20.82 -24.12
N ARG A 51 -38.49 20.99 -25.33
CA ARG A 51 -37.86 19.91 -26.11
C ARG A 51 -36.63 19.27 -25.43
N GLY A 52 -36.07 19.92 -24.41
CA GLY A 52 -34.94 19.38 -23.65
C GLY A 52 -35.23 18.11 -22.85
N TRP A 53 -36.49 17.77 -22.62
CA TRP A 53 -36.85 16.45 -22.07
C TRP A 53 -36.45 15.29 -23.00
N ILE A 54 -36.41 15.52 -24.32
CA ILE A 54 -35.96 14.53 -25.32
C ILE A 54 -34.43 14.33 -25.21
N ALA A 55 -33.69 15.43 -25.09
CA ALA A 55 -32.23 15.38 -24.93
C ALA A 55 -31.83 14.68 -23.62
N LEU A 56 -32.53 14.99 -22.53
CA LEU A 56 -32.34 14.35 -21.22
C LEU A 56 -32.68 12.86 -21.24
N ASP A 57 -33.80 12.47 -21.84
CA ASP A 57 -34.16 11.05 -21.98
C ASP A 57 -33.07 10.26 -22.72
N ARG A 58 -32.57 10.79 -23.84
CA ARG A 58 -31.45 10.20 -24.59
C ARG A 58 -30.17 10.11 -23.75
N THR A 59 -29.86 11.13 -22.95
CA THR A 59 -28.72 11.11 -22.00
C THR A 59 -28.86 10.03 -20.93
N PHE A 60 -30.03 9.91 -20.30
CA PHE A 60 -30.25 8.90 -19.26
C PHE A 60 -30.28 7.49 -19.86
N ALA A 61 -30.87 7.32 -21.04
CA ALA A 61 -30.87 6.06 -21.76
C ALA A 61 -29.44 5.58 -22.06
N ASP A 62 -28.56 6.46 -22.55
CA ASP A 62 -27.14 6.15 -22.73
C ASP A 62 -26.45 5.79 -21.40
N ARG A 63 -26.61 6.62 -20.37
CA ARG A 63 -25.96 6.42 -19.06
C ARG A 63 -26.48 5.22 -18.28
N VAL A 64 -27.70 4.78 -18.54
CA VAL A 64 -28.33 3.61 -17.89
C VAL A 64 -28.29 2.38 -18.81
N GLY A 65 -27.80 2.50 -20.04
CA GLY A 65 -27.73 1.38 -20.99
C GLY A 65 -29.12 0.82 -21.34
N SER A 66 -30.11 1.71 -21.50
CA SER A 66 -31.49 1.39 -21.85
C SER A 66 -31.91 2.05 -23.16
N THR A 67 -33.03 1.62 -23.73
CA THR A 67 -33.64 2.31 -24.87
C THR A 67 -34.29 3.63 -24.38
N PRO A 68 -34.15 4.74 -25.11
CA PRO A 68 -34.85 5.99 -24.79
C PRO A 68 -36.36 5.79 -24.76
N ALA A 69 -37.05 6.50 -23.86
CA ALA A 69 -38.50 6.53 -23.83
C ALA A 69 -39.09 7.29 -25.03
N PHE A 70 -38.38 8.24 -25.63
CA PHE A 70 -38.80 8.85 -26.90
C PHE A 70 -38.30 8.03 -28.09
N GLU A 71 -39.17 7.77 -29.06
CA GLU A 71 -38.80 7.08 -30.30
C GLU A 71 -37.68 7.85 -31.04
N PRO A 72 -36.70 7.15 -31.64
CA PRO A 72 -35.58 7.79 -32.35
C PRO A 72 -36.03 8.77 -33.45
N GLU A 73 -37.17 8.52 -34.07
CA GLU A 73 -37.79 9.31 -35.14
C GLU A 73 -38.39 10.63 -34.65
N ILE A 74 -38.65 10.76 -33.34
CA ILE A 74 -39.18 11.99 -32.74
C ILE A 74 -38.02 12.97 -32.55
N HIS A 75 -38.02 14.07 -33.31
CA HIS A 75 -36.97 15.11 -33.26
C HIS A 75 -35.54 14.53 -33.37
N PRO A 76 -35.16 13.92 -34.51
CA PRO A 76 -33.86 13.27 -34.70
C PRO A 76 -32.68 14.25 -34.60
N GLU A 77 -32.93 15.56 -34.76
CA GLU A 77 -31.96 16.62 -34.60
C GLU A 77 -31.48 16.82 -33.14
N ILE A 78 -32.24 16.37 -32.14
CA ILE A 78 -31.97 16.61 -30.71
C ILE A 78 -31.07 15.52 -30.14
N ARG A 79 -29.75 15.72 -30.08
CA ARG A 79 -28.85 14.68 -29.55
C ARG A 79 -28.86 14.63 -28.01
N ALA A 80 -28.32 13.53 -27.46
CA ALA A 80 -28.04 13.43 -26.04
C ALA A 80 -27.05 14.51 -25.59
N ILE A 81 -27.23 14.99 -24.36
CA ILE A 81 -26.30 15.87 -23.66
C ILE A 81 -25.17 15.03 -23.07
N SER A 82 -23.93 15.51 -23.15
CA SER A 82 -22.79 14.85 -22.51
C SER A 82 -22.79 15.12 -21.01
N LEU A 83 -22.87 14.06 -20.20
CA LEU A 83 -22.40 14.09 -18.82
C LEU A 83 -20.87 13.90 -18.79
N ALA A 84 -20.23 14.22 -17.67
CA ALA A 84 -18.81 13.92 -17.51
C ALA A 84 -18.59 12.41 -17.45
N ASP A 85 -17.47 11.93 -17.97
CA ASP A 85 -17.13 10.49 -17.97
C ASP A 85 -17.15 9.89 -16.55
N ALA A 86 -16.65 10.63 -15.56
CA ALA A 86 -16.70 10.28 -14.15
C ALA A 86 -18.00 10.73 -13.45
N THR A 87 -19.15 10.48 -14.08
CA THR A 87 -20.48 10.70 -13.46
C THR A 87 -21.02 9.43 -12.81
N VAL A 88 -21.29 9.51 -11.52
CA VAL A 88 -21.87 8.44 -10.69
C VAL A 88 -23.21 8.91 -10.14
N PHE A 89 -24.25 8.08 -10.23
CA PHE A 89 -25.53 8.41 -9.63
C PHE A 89 -25.45 8.26 -8.11
N LEU A 90 -26.01 9.23 -7.38
CA LEU A 90 -26.14 9.14 -5.92
C LEU A 90 -27.58 8.75 -5.56
N LEU A 91 -27.74 8.04 -4.46
CA LEU A 91 -29.06 7.61 -3.96
C LEU A 91 -29.38 8.31 -2.63
N ALA A 92 -30.50 9.03 -2.62
CA ALA A 92 -31.02 9.72 -1.44
C ALA A 92 -32.30 9.04 -0.93
N ALA A 93 -32.43 8.91 0.39
CA ALA A 93 -33.70 8.51 1.00
C ALA A 93 -34.56 9.76 1.26
N THR A 94 -35.86 9.67 1.01
CA THR A 94 -36.81 10.77 1.21
C THR A 94 -38.10 10.26 1.83
N HIS A 95 -38.74 11.08 2.67
CA HIS A 95 -40.04 10.74 3.28
C HIS A 95 -41.26 10.96 2.36
N THR A 96 -41.05 11.47 1.15
CA THR A 96 -42.14 11.64 0.16
C THR A 96 -42.39 10.38 -0.64
N ASP A 97 -43.62 10.22 -1.13
CA ASP A 97 -44.02 9.13 -2.03
C ASP A 97 -43.66 9.46 -3.50
N PRO A 98 -42.99 8.57 -4.26
CA PRO A 98 -42.36 7.32 -3.81
C PRO A 98 -41.11 7.57 -2.96
N PRO A 99 -40.78 6.69 -1.98
CA PRO A 99 -39.62 6.88 -1.12
C PRO A 99 -38.32 6.80 -1.92
N GLY A 100 -37.42 7.73 -1.64
CA GLY A 100 -36.11 7.84 -2.26
C GLY A 100 -36.07 8.60 -3.59
N ARG A 101 -34.91 9.15 -3.92
CA ARG A 101 -34.62 9.90 -5.15
C ARG A 101 -33.19 9.62 -5.60
N ILE A 102 -32.93 9.84 -6.89
CA ILE A 102 -31.56 9.86 -7.39
C ILE A 102 -31.08 11.30 -7.58
N GLY A 103 -29.76 11.46 -7.64
CA GLY A 103 -29.07 12.62 -8.17
C GLY A 103 -27.79 12.16 -8.86
N HIS A 104 -26.86 13.07 -9.11
CA HIS A 104 -25.53 12.66 -9.57
C HIS A 104 -24.41 13.46 -8.89
N VAL A 105 -23.24 12.83 -8.85
CA VAL A 105 -21.94 13.49 -8.66
C VAL A 105 -21.15 13.29 -9.94
N ALA A 106 -20.65 14.37 -10.50
CA ALA A 106 -19.75 14.36 -11.66
C ALA A 106 -18.42 14.98 -11.25
N ALA A 107 -17.32 14.29 -11.56
CA ALA A 107 -15.98 14.83 -11.37
C ALA A 107 -15.30 15.05 -12.73
N ARG A 108 -14.47 16.09 -12.83
CA ARG A 108 -13.63 16.36 -14.00
C ARG A 108 -12.20 16.64 -13.57
N THR A 109 -11.25 16.16 -14.35
CA THR A 109 -9.83 16.48 -14.11
C THR A 109 -9.62 17.98 -14.24
N ALA A 110 -9.06 18.60 -13.20
CA ALA A 110 -8.82 20.05 -13.19
C ALA A 110 -7.61 20.40 -14.07
N ALA A 111 -7.74 21.44 -14.89
CA ALA A 111 -6.67 21.93 -15.75
C ALA A 111 -5.63 22.82 -15.02
N ARG A 112 -5.93 23.26 -13.79
CA ARG A 112 -5.07 24.17 -13.00
C ARG A 112 -5.02 23.75 -11.53
N PHE A 113 -3.87 23.95 -10.90
CA PHE A 113 -3.65 23.64 -9.49
C PHE A 113 -4.27 24.73 -8.59
N SER A 114 -5.48 24.50 -8.06
CA SER A 114 -6.15 25.38 -7.08
C SER A 114 -5.87 25.01 -5.62
N GLY A 115 -5.11 23.93 -5.38
CA GLY A 115 -4.84 23.39 -4.04
C GLY A 115 -6.05 22.69 -3.37
N HIS A 116 -7.27 23.04 -3.75
CA HIS A 116 -8.53 22.51 -3.20
C HIS A 116 -9.50 22.09 -4.32
N ALA A 117 -10.37 21.12 -4.03
CA ALA A 117 -11.47 20.76 -4.92
C ALA A 117 -12.46 21.92 -5.05
N THR A 118 -12.92 22.19 -6.27
CA THR A 118 -14.04 23.11 -6.50
C THR A 118 -15.32 22.29 -6.57
N VAL A 119 -16.36 22.70 -5.84
CA VAL A 119 -17.66 22.02 -5.82
C VAL A 119 -18.74 22.97 -6.32
N ARG A 120 -19.46 22.56 -7.36
CA ARG A 120 -20.60 23.29 -7.93
C ARG A 120 -21.90 22.56 -7.62
N MET A 121 -22.79 23.22 -6.88
CA MET A 121 -24.13 22.70 -6.60
C MET A 121 -25.11 23.18 -7.68
N ALA A 122 -25.40 22.32 -8.67
CA ALA A 122 -26.28 22.66 -9.80
C ALA A 122 -27.77 22.33 -9.55
N GLY A 123 -28.08 21.73 -8.39
CA GLY A 123 -29.43 21.36 -7.94
C GLY A 123 -29.86 22.09 -6.67
N ALA A 124 -30.50 21.38 -5.73
CA ALA A 124 -30.77 21.91 -4.39
C ALA A 124 -29.50 21.86 -3.50
N THR A 125 -29.50 22.62 -2.40
CA THR A 125 -28.37 22.68 -1.46
C THR A 125 -28.30 21.43 -0.59
N LEU A 126 -27.09 20.99 -0.25
CA LEU A 126 -26.85 19.87 0.64
C LEU A 126 -26.10 20.38 1.87
N HIS A 127 -26.71 20.28 3.05
CA HIS A 127 -26.09 20.82 4.26
C HIS A 127 -24.79 20.06 4.56
N ALA A 128 -23.67 20.80 4.71
CA ALA A 128 -22.31 20.27 4.82
C ALA A 128 -21.83 19.40 3.63
N GLY A 129 -22.53 19.43 2.48
CA GLY A 129 -22.22 18.59 1.33
C GLY A 129 -20.83 18.85 0.74
N GLU A 130 -20.47 20.14 0.61
CA GLU A 130 -19.15 20.59 0.12
C GLU A 130 -18.03 20.12 1.07
N GLN A 131 -18.20 20.33 2.38
CA GLN A 131 -17.23 19.93 3.40
C GLN A 131 -16.97 18.41 3.41
N VAL A 132 -18.00 17.60 3.17
CA VAL A 132 -17.84 16.14 3.06
C VAL A 132 -17.01 15.78 1.83
N ILE A 133 -17.28 16.40 0.68
CA ILE A 133 -16.49 16.16 -0.54
C ILE A 133 -15.05 16.61 -0.37
N GLU A 134 -14.82 17.81 0.17
CA GLU A 134 -13.48 18.32 0.44
C GLU A 134 -12.66 17.33 1.26
N ARG A 135 -13.24 16.80 2.35
CA ARG A 135 -12.58 15.80 3.20
C ARG A 135 -12.29 14.48 2.47
N VAL A 136 -13.20 14.01 1.63
CA VAL A 136 -13.00 12.80 0.82
C VAL A 136 -11.90 13.03 -0.22
N VAL A 137 -11.91 14.18 -0.89
CA VAL A 137 -10.91 14.53 -1.91
C VAL A 137 -9.56 14.71 -1.27
N ASP A 138 -9.44 15.45 -0.17
CA ASP A 138 -8.18 15.62 0.55
C ASP A 138 -7.56 14.27 0.89
N ARG A 139 -8.38 13.35 1.42
CA ARG A 139 -7.92 12.01 1.78
C ARG A 139 -7.51 11.18 0.56
N LEU A 140 -8.24 11.24 -0.54
CA LEU A 140 -7.88 10.54 -1.78
C LEU A 140 -6.64 11.15 -2.46
N MET A 141 -6.47 12.47 -2.40
CA MET A 141 -5.31 13.17 -2.93
C MET A 141 -4.04 12.86 -2.13
N GLU A 142 -4.15 12.69 -0.81
CA GLU A 142 -3.04 12.20 0.03
C GLU A 142 -2.54 10.83 -0.43
N VAL A 143 -3.45 9.95 -0.86
CA VAL A 143 -3.09 8.64 -1.41
C VAL A 143 -2.53 8.80 -2.82
N HIS A 144 -3.24 9.49 -3.71
CA HIS A 144 -2.92 9.53 -5.14
C HIS A 144 -1.62 10.29 -5.45
N ARG A 145 -1.32 11.38 -4.72
CA ARG A 145 -0.10 12.19 -4.95
C ARG A 145 1.20 11.47 -4.70
N VAL A 146 1.13 10.30 -4.08
CA VAL A 146 2.28 9.43 -3.86
C VAL A 146 2.87 8.97 -5.21
N LEU A 147 2.04 8.59 -6.20
CA LEU A 147 2.49 8.24 -7.55
C LEU A 147 2.20 9.33 -8.60
N ALA A 148 1.41 10.36 -8.25
CA ALA A 148 1.19 11.53 -9.11
C ALA A 148 1.32 12.84 -8.31
N PRO A 149 2.54 13.25 -7.91
CA PRO A 149 2.75 14.39 -7.01
C PRO A 149 2.21 15.73 -7.53
N GLU A 150 2.06 15.86 -8.85
CA GLU A 150 1.55 17.05 -9.52
C GLU A 150 0.04 16.98 -9.80
N ALA A 151 -0.65 15.90 -9.40
CA ALA A 151 -2.08 15.78 -9.61
C ALA A 151 -2.86 16.90 -8.92
N ALA A 152 -3.72 17.55 -9.69
CA ALA A 152 -4.67 18.53 -9.20
C ALA A 152 -5.94 17.82 -8.69
N PRO A 153 -6.56 18.32 -7.60
CA PRO A 153 -7.85 17.81 -7.15
C PRO A 153 -8.91 18.00 -8.26
N PRO A 154 -9.81 17.04 -8.50
CA PRO A 154 -10.86 17.19 -9.49
C PRO A 154 -11.85 18.32 -9.18
N GLU A 155 -12.51 18.82 -10.21
CA GLU A 155 -13.66 19.73 -10.10
C GLU A 155 -14.94 18.90 -10.03
N PHE A 156 -15.84 19.23 -9.09
CA PHE A 156 -17.06 18.48 -8.83
C PHE A 156 -18.31 19.28 -9.19
N GLU A 157 -19.29 18.58 -9.75
CA GLU A 157 -20.69 19.00 -9.85
C GLU A 157 -21.56 18.03 -9.08
N ILE A 158 -22.39 18.56 -8.17
CA ILE A 158 -23.43 17.78 -7.50
C ILE A 158 -24.79 18.31 -7.91
N ALA A 159 -25.66 17.40 -8.32
CA ALA A 159 -27.05 17.70 -8.63
C ALA A 159 -27.98 16.78 -7.84
N ILE A 160 -28.79 17.39 -6.97
CA ILE A 160 -29.83 16.71 -6.19
C ILE A 160 -31.19 17.40 -6.35
N PRO A 161 -32.30 16.65 -6.23
CA PRO A 161 -33.64 17.22 -6.45
C PRO A 161 -34.16 18.08 -5.32
N ARG A 162 -33.64 17.90 -4.11
CA ARG A 162 -34.17 18.53 -2.89
C ARG A 162 -33.07 18.79 -1.89
N GLU A 163 -33.33 19.75 -1.01
CA GLU A 163 -32.46 19.99 0.13
C GLU A 163 -32.40 18.72 0.99
N GLY A 164 -31.19 18.35 1.37
CA GLY A 164 -30.91 17.12 2.09
C GLY A 164 -29.98 17.36 3.25
N VAL A 165 -30.06 16.45 4.22
CA VAL A 165 -29.13 16.35 5.34
C VAL A 165 -28.52 14.96 5.31
N GLY A 166 -27.20 14.89 5.45
CA GLY A 166 -26.46 13.63 5.48
C GLY A 166 -25.26 13.64 4.55
N ASP A 167 -24.44 12.62 4.71
CA ASP A 167 -23.14 12.42 4.06
C ASP A 167 -23.15 11.24 3.09
N SER A 168 -24.31 10.64 2.79
CA SER A 168 -24.35 9.39 2.02
C SER A 168 -23.95 9.53 0.54
N HIS A 169 -23.74 10.75 0.06
CA HIS A 169 -23.14 11.06 -1.24
C HIS A 169 -21.62 10.91 -1.23
N ALA A 170 -20.98 10.74 -0.07
CA ALA A 170 -19.53 10.69 0.07
C ALA A 170 -18.91 9.56 -0.75
N LEU A 171 -19.49 8.36 -0.71
CA LEU A 171 -18.99 7.24 -1.53
C LEU A 171 -19.11 7.54 -3.03
N ALA A 172 -20.23 8.13 -3.48
CA ALA A 172 -20.39 8.53 -4.89
C ALA A 172 -19.35 9.57 -5.31
N ALA A 173 -19.04 10.53 -4.43
CA ALA A 173 -17.96 11.49 -4.65
C ALA A 173 -16.58 10.82 -4.67
N GLY A 174 -16.32 9.84 -3.80
CA GLY A 174 -15.08 9.06 -3.80
C GLY A 174 -14.87 8.28 -5.08
N VAL A 175 -15.91 7.57 -5.55
CA VAL A 175 -15.87 6.83 -6.83
C VAL A 175 -15.66 7.77 -8.01
N ALA A 176 -16.40 8.88 -8.08
CA ALA A 176 -16.23 9.88 -9.14
C ALA A 176 -14.83 10.51 -9.11
N CYS A 177 -14.30 10.81 -7.92
CA CYS A 177 -12.95 11.34 -7.73
C CYS A 177 -11.89 10.40 -8.33
N VAL A 178 -11.94 9.11 -7.96
CA VAL A 178 -11.03 8.11 -8.50
C VAL A 178 -11.15 8.05 -10.02
N LEU A 179 -12.37 7.89 -10.57
CA LEU A 179 -12.54 7.83 -12.02
C LEU A 179 -11.95 9.06 -12.73
N ALA A 180 -12.12 10.26 -12.19
CA ALA A 180 -11.55 11.48 -12.76
C ALA A 180 -10.02 11.56 -12.64
N LEU A 181 -9.43 11.07 -11.53
CA LEU A 181 -7.98 11.01 -11.34
C LEU A 181 -7.30 10.05 -12.31
N PHE A 182 -7.97 8.95 -12.65
CA PHE A 182 -7.47 7.93 -13.57
C PHE A 182 -7.91 8.15 -15.03
N GLY A 183 -8.71 9.18 -15.30
CA GLY A 183 -9.25 9.45 -16.64
C GLY A 183 -10.19 8.35 -17.15
N CYS A 184 -10.90 7.68 -16.26
CA CYS A 184 -11.79 6.57 -16.55
C CYS A 184 -13.25 7.03 -16.73
N ARG A 185 -13.96 6.40 -17.67
CA ARG A 185 -15.41 6.51 -17.78
C ARG A 185 -16.10 5.58 -16.79
N CYS A 186 -17.12 6.07 -16.12
CA CYS A 186 -17.99 5.28 -15.26
C CYS A 186 -18.88 4.36 -16.11
N ARG A 187 -18.89 3.06 -15.80
CA ARG A 187 -19.79 2.06 -16.42
C ARG A 187 -21.26 2.50 -16.30
N THR A 188 -22.06 2.14 -17.30
CA THR A 188 -23.48 2.46 -17.33
C THR A 188 -24.24 1.86 -16.14
N SER A 189 -25.35 2.50 -15.75
CA SER A 189 -26.30 2.00 -14.74
C SER A 189 -25.69 1.84 -13.33
N THR A 190 -24.70 2.68 -13.01
CA THR A 190 -23.91 2.66 -11.77
C THR A 190 -24.37 3.75 -10.81
N ALA A 191 -24.77 3.37 -9.59
CA ALA A 191 -25.08 4.29 -8.50
C ALA A 191 -24.31 3.97 -7.21
N ALA A 192 -24.01 4.93 -6.35
CA ALA A 192 -23.28 4.69 -5.12
C ALA A 192 -23.95 5.35 -3.90
N THR A 193 -23.81 4.72 -2.74
CA THR A 193 -24.28 5.26 -1.46
C THR A 193 -23.39 4.81 -0.31
N GLY A 194 -22.92 5.78 0.48
CA GLY A 194 -22.05 5.53 1.63
C GLY A 194 -21.70 6.84 2.33
N GLY A 195 -21.69 6.83 3.66
CA GLY A 195 -21.30 7.99 4.46
C GLY A 195 -19.78 8.13 4.56
N TYR A 196 -19.32 9.17 5.25
CA TYR A 196 -17.89 9.36 5.54
C TYR A 196 -17.71 9.81 6.99
N ASP A 197 -16.90 9.07 7.73
CA ASP A 197 -16.51 9.44 9.08
C ASP A 197 -15.21 10.26 9.03
N ALA A 198 -15.33 11.55 9.35
CA ALA A 198 -14.20 12.46 9.35
C ALA A 198 -13.21 12.20 10.51
N ALA A 199 -13.64 11.55 11.59
CA ALA A 199 -12.75 11.23 12.71
C ALA A 199 -11.82 10.07 12.36
N THR A 200 -12.35 9.05 11.67
CA THR A 200 -11.56 7.89 11.24
C THR A 200 -10.97 8.05 9.84
N GLY A 201 -11.48 8.99 9.03
CA GLY A 201 -11.07 9.18 7.64
C GLY A 201 -11.50 8.04 6.72
N ARG A 202 -12.59 7.34 7.06
CA ARG A 202 -13.08 6.14 6.35
C ARG A 202 -14.52 6.30 5.89
N PHE A 203 -14.87 5.60 4.82
CA PHE A 203 -16.27 5.46 4.42
C PHE A 203 -17.03 4.60 5.42
N ARG A 204 -18.33 4.86 5.58
CA ARG A 204 -19.19 4.12 6.51
C ARG A 204 -20.48 3.64 5.82
N PRO A 205 -20.98 2.45 6.16
CA PRO A 205 -22.28 1.98 5.70
C PRO A 205 -23.41 2.95 6.02
N VAL A 206 -24.47 2.92 5.22
CA VAL A 206 -25.68 3.69 5.48
C VAL A 206 -26.66 2.87 6.33
N PRO A 207 -27.54 3.51 7.13
CA PRO A 207 -28.53 2.77 7.90
C PRO A 207 -29.48 1.97 6.99
N SER A 208 -29.75 0.69 7.33
CA SER A 208 -30.67 -0.20 6.60
C SER A 208 -32.06 0.41 6.41
N ALA A 209 -32.53 1.17 7.40
CA ALA A 209 -33.79 1.92 7.35
C ALA A 209 -33.88 2.90 6.16
N THR A 210 -32.74 3.40 5.68
CA THR A 210 -32.67 4.32 4.52
C THR A 210 -32.28 3.60 3.23
N LEU A 211 -31.58 2.47 3.32
CA LEU A 211 -31.08 1.72 2.17
C LEU A 211 -32.23 1.16 1.32
N GLY A 212 -33.30 0.63 1.92
CA GLY A 212 -34.46 0.12 1.17
C GLY A 212 -35.09 1.19 0.25
N ALA A 213 -35.23 2.42 0.73
CA ALA A 213 -35.74 3.53 -0.08
C ALA A 213 -34.78 3.93 -1.21
N LYS A 214 -33.47 3.82 -0.99
CA LYS A 214 -32.43 4.09 -1.99
C LYS A 214 -32.43 3.03 -3.09
N LEU A 215 -32.53 1.75 -2.72
CA LEU A 215 -32.62 0.64 -3.67
C LEU A 215 -33.91 0.73 -4.51
N ALA A 216 -35.04 1.09 -3.90
CA ALA A 216 -36.28 1.35 -4.64
C ALA A 216 -36.15 2.52 -5.63
N ALA A 217 -35.36 3.56 -5.30
CA ALA A 217 -35.05 4.63 -6.23
C ALA A 217 -34.16 4.15 -7.39
N ALA A 218 -33.17 3.30 -7.10
CA ALA A 218 -32.32 2.68 -8.11
C ALA A 218 -33.12 1.82 -9.10
N GLU A 219 -34.06 1.01 -8.59
CA GLU A 219 -34.99 0.20 -9.40
C GLU A 219 -35.84 1.05 -10.36
N ARG A 220 -36.46 2.13 -9.86
CA ARG A 220 -37.28 3.04 -10.68
C ARG A 220 -36.50 3.75 -11.79
N TRP A 221 -35.20 3.90 -11.61
CA TRP A 221 -34.30 4.50 -12.59
C TRP A 221 -33.52 3.46 -13.38
N ASN A 222 -33.89 2.18 -13.27
CA ASN A 222 -33.32 1.05 -14.02
C ASN A 222 -31.79 0.89 -13.82
N MET A 223 -31.31 1.20 -12.61
CA MET A 223 -29.91 0.97 -12.26
C MET A 223 -29.65 -0.54 -12.17
N ARG A 224 -28.52 -0.99 -12.71
CA ARG A 224 -28.11 -2.40 -12.66
C ARG A 224 -27.15 -2.68 -11.53
N ARG A 225 -26.43 -1.66 -11.05
CA ARG A 225 -25.43 -1.81 -10.01
C ARG A 225 -25.49 -0.69 -8.99
N VAL A 226 -25.43 -1.06 -7.71
CA VAL A 226 -25.36 -0.15 -6.57
C VAL A 226 -24.13 -0.47 -5.70
N MET A 227 -23.26 0.52 -5.57
CA MET A 227 -22.04 0.46 -4.78
C MET A 227 -22.38 0.87 -3.35
N ILE A 228 -21.96 0.03 -2.41
CA ILE A 228 -22.16 0.19 -0.97
C ILE A 228 -20.82 0.04 -0.26
N VAL A 229 -20.72 0.50 0.98
CA VAL A 229 -19.50 0.32 1.78
C VAL A 229 -19.47 -1.10 2.35
N GLU A 230 -18.30 -1.73 2.38
CA GLU A 230 -18.09 -3.02 3.05
C GLU A 230 -18.67 -3.06 4.47
N GLY A 231 -19.26 -4.20 4.85
CA GLY A 231 -19.93 -4.34 6.14
C GLY A 231 -21.35 -3.76 6.20
N GLN A 232 -21.97 -3.46 5.05
CA GLN A 232 -23.36 -3.02 4.96
C GLN A 232 -24.34 -4.09 5.47
N THR A 233 -25.21 -3.69 6.40
CA THR A 233 -26.30 -4.52 6.90
C THR A 233 -27.58 -4.32 6.07
N PHE A 234 -28.42 -5.34 6.03
CA PHE A 234 -29.63 -5.41 5.20
C PHE A 234 -30.91 -5.66 6.00
N ASP A 235 -30.85 -5.44 7.31
CA ASP A 235 -31.96 -5.72 8.23
C ASP A 235 -33.25 -5.01 7.80
N GLY A 236 -34.33 -5.78 7.66
CA GLY A 236 -35.64 -5.28 7.25
C GLY A 236 -35.80 -5.03 5.74
N ILE A 237 -34.80 -5.35 4.91
CA ILE A 237 -34.89 -5.26 3.44
C ILE A 237 -35.19 -6.66 2.88
N THR A 238 -36.38 -6.82 2.29
CA THR A 238 -36.79 -8.11 1.70
C THR A 238 -36.23 -8.30 0.29
N GLY A 239 -35.88 -9.54 -0.06
CA GLY A 239 -35.46 -9.92 -1.42
C GLY A 239 -33.97 -9.69 -1.72
N VAL A 240 -33.12 -9.51 -0.70
CA VAL A 240 -31.66 -9.53 -0.86
C VAL A 240 -31.21 -10.99 -0.84
N ALA A 241 -30.64 -11.47 -1.93
CA ALA A 241 -30.06 -12.81 -1.99
C ALA A 241 -28.75 -12.86 -1.17
N PRO A 242 -28.48 -13.95 -0.44
CA PRO A 242 -27.19 -14.13 0.23
C PRO A 242 -26.07 -14.17 -0.82
N ALA A 243 -24.91 -13.65 -0.46
CA ALA A 243 -23.70 -13.80 -1.26
C ALA A 243 -23.38 -15.30 -1.43
N SER A 244 -23.07 -15.71 -2.65
CA SER A 244 -22.62 -17.07 -2.95
C SER A 244 -21.24 -17.29 -2.33
N ALA A 245 -20.90 -18.52 -1.91
CA ALA A 245 -19.56 -18.81 -1.41
C ALA A 245 -18.51 -18.51 -2.51
N GLY A 246 -17.72 -17.44 -2.32
CA GLY A 246 -16.70 -16.99 -3.27
C GLY A 246 -17.09 -15.79 -4.14
N ASP A 247 -18.31 -15.25 -4.03
CA ASP A 247 -18.75 -14.06 -4.77
C ASP A 247 -19.17 -12.96 -3.77
N ALA A 248 -18.46 -11.83 -3.77
CA ALA A 248 -18.73 -10.70 -2.89
C ALA A 248 -20.01 -9.93 -3.28
N SER A 249 -20.54 -10.18 -4.48
CA SER A 249 -21.73 -9.50 -4.97
C SER A 249 -23.02 -10.07 -4.37
N ARG A 250 -23.93 -9.18 -3.97
CA ARG A 250 -25.30 -9.54 -3.55
C ARG A 250 -26.28 -9.03 -4.59
N PHE A 251 -27.45 -9.66 -4.70
CA PHE A 251 -28.47 -9.22 -5.65
C PHE A 251 -29.76 -8.83 -4.93
N TRP A 252 -30.36 -7.72 -5.36
CA TRP A 252 -31.69 -7.28 -4.93
C TRP A 252 -32.52 -6.92 -6.16
N ARG A 253 -33.56 -7.70 -6.45
CA ARG A 253 -34.46 -7.51 -7.61
C ARG A 253 -33.73 -7.29 -8.95
N GLY A 254 -32.65 -8.03 -9.18
CA GLY A 254 -31.83 -7.92 -10.40
C GLY A 254 -30.80 -6.77 -10.38
N ILE A 255 -30.73 -5.98 -9.30
CA ILE A 255 -29.67 -5.00 -9.07
C ILE A 255 -28.52 -5.70 -8.33
N GLU A 256 -27.32 -5.63 -8.91
CA GLU A 256 -26.07 -6.06 -8.29
C GLU A 256 -25.64 -5.05 -7.22
N LEU A 257 -25.37 -5.54 -6.01
CA LEU A 257 -24.89 -4.78 -4.88
C LEU A 257 -23.41 -5.13 -4.67
N LEU A 258 -22.56 -4.13 -4.86
CA LEU A 258 -21.11 -4.30 -4.84
C LEU A 258 -20.52 -3.59 -3.64
N GLU A 259 -19.83 -4.34 -2.78
CA GLU A 259 -19.16 -3.78 -1.60
C GLU A 259 -17.81 -3.15 -2.01
N LEU A 260 -17.62 -1.89 -1.63
CA LEU A 260 -16.37 -1.15 -1.82
C LEU A 260 -15.65 -0.98 -0.48
N PRO A 261 -14.30 -0.96 -0.49
CA PRO A 261 -13.51 -0.81 0.73
C PRO A 261 -13.86 0.46 1.51
N ALA A 262 -13.88 0.37 2.84
CA ALA A 262 -14.10 1.53 3.69
C ALA A 262 -12.87 2.45 3.74
N ASP A 263 -11.66 1.91 3.48
CA ASP A 263 -10.44 2.71 3.43
C ASP A 263 -10.28 3.39 2.05
N PRO A 264 -10.22 4.75 1.99
CA PRO A 264 -9.99 5.47 0.74
C PRO A 264 -8.74 5.04 -0.02
N ALA A 265 -7.73 4.46 0.64
CA ALA A 265 -6.52 4.02 -0.04
C ALA A 265 -6.67 2.70 -0.80
N ALA A 266 -7.64 1.86 -0.42
CA ALA A 266 -8.00 0.65 -1.13
C ALA A 266 -9.10 0.89 -2.18
N LEU A 267 -9.73 2.06 -2.17
CA LEU A 267 -10.78 2.42 -3.14
C LEU A 267 -10.31 2.44 -4.61
N PRO A 268 -9.11 2.96 -4.96
CA PRO A 268 -8.69 3.10 -6.35
C PRO A 268 -8.73 1.81 -7.17
N ILE A 269 -8.20 0.72 -6.62
CA ILE A 269 -8.08 -0.56 -7.33
C ILE A 269 -9.47 -1.11 -7.68
N ARG A 270 -10.39 -1.18 -6.70
CA ARG A 270 -11.76 -1.67 -6.89
C ARG A 270 -12.57 -0.80 -7.85
N VAL A 271 -12.42 0.53 -7.76
CA VAL A 271 -13.13 1.44 -8.68
C VAL A 271 -12.63 1.29 -10.11
N VAL A 272 -11.31 1.27 -10.33
CA VAL A 272 -10.75 1.17 -11.68
C VAL A 272 -11.03 -0.22 -12.29
N GLU A 273 -10.98 -1.28 -11.49
CA GLU A 273 -11.21 -2.64 -11.96
C GLU A 273 -12.70 -2.92 -12.24
N GLU A 274 -13.59 -2.60 -11.29
CA GLU A 274 -14.96 -3.10 -11.32
C GLU A 274 -15.98 -2.07 -11.82
N ILE A 275 -15.67 -0.77 -11.72
CA ILE A 275 -16.60 0.34 -12.01
C ILE A 275 -16.22 1.11 -13.27
N ALA A 276 -14.94 1.20 -13.61
CA ALA A 276 -14.54 1.82 -14.86
C ALA A 276 -15.04 0.99 -16.06
N ASP A 277 -15.47 1.69 -17.09
CA ASP A 277 -15.82 1.08 -18.36
C ASP A 277 -14.55 0.89 -19.19
N ALA A 278 -14.21 -0.38 -19.47
CA ALA A 278 -13.00 -0.78 -20.20
C ALA A 278 -11.74 0.01 -19.78
N PRO A 279 -11.31 -0.08 -18.51
CA PRO A 279 -10.16 0.68 -18.01
C PRO A 279 -8.92 0.40 -18.85
N ARG A 280 -8.15 1.45 -19.13
CA ARG A 280 -6.83 1.29 -19.73
C ARG A 280 -5.92 0.54 -18.76
N VAL A 281 -5.05 -0.32 -19.29
CA VAL A 281 -4.10 -1.09 -18.47
C VAL A 281 -3.20 -0.17 -17.62
N ASP A 282 -2.83 1.01 -18.14
CA ASP A 282 -2.05 2.01 -17.39
C ASP A 282 -2.76 2.49 -16.12
N ALA A 283 -4.09 2.64 -16.17
CA ALA A 283 -4.88 3.06 -15.02
C ALA A 283 -4.89 1.95 -13.95
N LEU A 284 -5.01 0.69 -14.35
CA LEU A 284 -4.91 -0.46 -13.44
C LEU A 284 -3.52 -0.55 -12.81
N ARG A 285 -2.45 -0.39 -13.61
CA ARG A 285 -1.06 -0.40 -13.13
C ARG A 285 -0.81 0.70 -12.10
N GLN A 286 -1.32 1.91 -12.36
CA GLN A 286 -1.24 3.02 -11.42
C GLN A 286 -2.06 2.77 -10.13
N ALA A 287 -3.28 2.22 -10.25
CA ALA A 287 -4.13 1.93 -9.10
C ALA A 287 -3.51 0.87 -8.19
N LEU A 288 -2.96 -0.19 -8.78
CA LEU A 288 -2.23 -1.23 -8.06
C LEU A 288 -0.95 -0.69 -7.41
N GLY A 289 -0.23 0.24 -8.06
CA GLY A 289 0.94 0.88 -7.47
C GLY A 289 0.62 1.77 -6.27
N LEU A 290 -0.53 2.46 -6.29
CA LEU A 290 -1.01 3.22 -5.12
C LEU A 290 -1.36 2.28 -3.98
N TYR A 291 -2.03 1.17 -4.30
CA TYR A 291 -2.37 0.14 -3.32
C TYR A 291 -1.11 -0.47 -2.70
N ASP A 292 -0.09 -0.77 -3.50
CA ASP A 292 1.18 -1.30 -3.02
C ASP A 292 1.82 -0.40 -1.95
N ARG A 293 1.92 0.90 -2.25
CA ARG A 293 2.45 1.87 -1.29
C ARG A 293 1.54 2.06 -0.08
N HIS A 294 0.23 1.86 -0.20
CA HIS A 294 -0.65 1.82 0.96
C HIS A 294 -0.37 0.61 1.85
N VAL A 295 -0.26 -0.59 1.28
CA VAL A 295 0.05 -1.83 2.02
C VAL A 295 1.41 -1.71 2.74
N ALA A 296 2.41 -1.10 2.10
CA ALA A 296 3.70 -0.83 2.72
C ALA A 296 3.63 0.13 3.92
N ARG A 297 2.64 1.04 3.94
CA ARG A 297 2.48 2.09 4.97
C ARG A 297 1.56 1.65 6.10
N ASN A 298 0.57 0.80 5.82
CA ASN A 298 -0.44 0.41 6.78
C ASN A 298 -0.28 -1.04 7.22
N LEU A 299 0.39 -1.25 8.36
CA LEU A 299 0.58 -2.57 8.94
C LEU A 299 -0.74 -3.25 9.34
N THR A 300 -1.83 -2.47 9.52
CA THR A 300 -3.14 -3.00 9.90
C THR A 300 -3.91 -3.66 8.75
N THR A 301 -3.51 -3.45 7.50
CA THR A 301 -4.09 -4.19 6.37
C THR A 301 -3.88 -5.68 6.60
N THR A 302 -4.92 -6.51 6.50
CA THR A 302 -4.77 -7.95 6.76
C THR A 302 -4.17 -8.67 5.55
N LEU A 303 -3.68 -9.89 5.74
CA LEU A 303 -3.19 -10.71 4.63
C LEU A 303 -4.33 -11.05 3.68
N GLU A 304 -5.51 -11.38 4.22
CA GLU A 304 -6.72 -11.72 3.49
C GLU A 304 -7.15 -10.58 2.56
N ALA A 305 -7.15 -9.34 3.06
CA ALA A 305 -7.49 -8.17 2.25
C ALA A 305 -6.52 -7.95 1.08
N VAL A 306 -5.23 -8.23 1.29
CA VAL A 306 -4.23 -8.16 0.21
C VAL A 306 -4.46 -9.25 -0.82
N LEU A 307 -4.72 -10.49 -0.40
CA LEU A 307 -4.99 -11.60 -1.30
C LEU A 307 -6.23 -11.31 -2.16
N GLU A 308 -7.30 -10.82 -1.54
CA GLU A 308 -8.55 -10.47 -2.22
C GLU A 308 -8.38 -9.33 -3.23
N ALA A 309 -7.66 -8.26 -2.87
CA ALA A 309 -7.44 -7.11 -3.74
C ALA A 309 -6.50 -7.42 -4.93
N THR A 310 -5.61 -8.39 -4.78
CA THR A 310 -4.62 -8.75 -5.82
C THR A 310 -5.03 -9.95 -6.66
N ALA A 311 -6.05 -10.71 -6.25
CA ALA A 311 -6.54 -11.89 -6.96
C ALA A 311 -6.92 -11.65 -8.43
N PRO A 312 -7.56 -10.53 -8.81
CA PRO A 312 -7.95 -10.31 -10.20
C PRO A 312 -6.79 -10.18 -11.20
N PHE A 313 -5.58 -9.90 -10.69
CA PHE A 313 -4.37 -9.70 -11.50
C PHE A 313 -3.51 -10.96 -11.60
N LEU A 314 -3.95 -12.06 -10.98
CA LEU A 314 -3.19 -13.31 -10.90
C LEU A 314 -4.10 -14.50 -11.23
N PRO A 315 -3.63 -15.46 -12.04
CA PRO A 315 -4.29 -16.75 -12.22
C PRO A 315 -4.50 -17.51 -10.91
N PRO A 316 -5.67 -18.15 -10.68
CA PRO A 316 -5.90 -18.99 -9.51
C PRO A 316 -4.90 -20.15 -9.34
N ARG A 317 -4.26 -20.58 -10.43
CA ARG A 317 -3.23 -21.63 -10.40
C ARG A 317 -1.97 -21.23 -9.62
N PHE A 318 -1.66 -19.94 -9.52
CA PHE A 318 -0.52 -19.47 -8.74
C PHE A 318 -0.76 -19.64 -7.24
N ASP A 319 -1.98 -19.39 -6.77
CA ASP A 319 -2.36 -19.73 -5.39
C ASP A 319 -2.21 -21.23 -5.13
N ALA A 320 -2.63 -22.08 -6.07
CA ALA A 320 -2.44 -23.53 -5.97
C ALA A 320 -0.97 -23.97 -6.05
N GLU A 321 -0.14 -23.28 -6.81
CA GLU A 321 1.31 -23.51 -6.90
C GLU A 321 2.01 -23.17 -5.57
N VAL A 322 1.71 -22.01 -4.98
CA VAL A 322 2.23 -21.62 -3.66
C VAL A 322 1.78 -22.62 -2.60
N ALA A 323 0.50 -22.99 -2.58
CA ALA A 323 -0.03 -23.98 -1.64
C ALA A 323 0.65 -25.35 -1.78
N ARG A 324 0.91 -25.84 -3.00
CA ARG A 324 1.66 -27.09 -3.25
C ARG A 324 3.13 -26.96 -2.86
N THR A 325 3.72 -25.79 -3.06
CA THR A 325 5.12 -25.55 -2.72
C THR A 325 5.30 -25.52 -1.20
N CYS A 326 4.34 -24.98 -0.44
CA CYS A 326 4.44 -24.80 1.02
C CYS A 326 3.77 -25.94 1.85
N GLY A 327 2.85 -26.72 1.28
CA GLY A 327 2.23 -27.89 1.93
C GLY A 327 3.06 -29.17 1.74
N GLY A 328 3.84 -29.57 2.75
CA GLY A 328 4.78 -30.68 2.68
C GLY A 328 4.22 -32.07 2.29
N ASP A 329 5.07 -32.86 1.62
CA ASP A 329 5.03 -34.30 1.30
C ASP A 329 3.66 -35.03 1.31
N ALA A 330 3.07 -35.11 0.12
CA ALA A 330 2.37 -36.32 -0.31
C ALA A 330 3.14 -36.97 -1.48
N GLY A 331 4.17 -37.74 -1.13
CA GLY A 331 4.73 -38.79 -1.99
C GLY A 331 5.89 -38.37 -2.90
N ALA A 332 7.09 -38.80 -2.50
CA ALA A 332 8.29 -38.85 -3.32
C ALA A 332 8.20 -39.81 -4.53
N ASP A 333 7.03 -40.36 -4.86
CA ASP A 333 6.80 -41.26 -6.03
C ASP A 333 6.19 -40.58 -7.26
N ARG A 334 6.10 -39.24 -7.28
CA ARG A 334 5.60 -38.48 -8.46
C ARG A 334 6.63 -37.61 -9.17
N ARG A 335 7.91 -37.72 -8.80
CA ARG A 335 9.01 -37.01 -9.46
C ARG A 335 9.36 -37.55 -10.86
N GLU A 336 8.81 -38.69 -11.27
CA GLU A 336 9.04 -39.27 -12.60
C GLU A 336 7.95 -38.97 -13.65
N CYS A 337 7.01 -38.04 -13.40
CA CYS A 337 5.97 -37.70 -14.40
C CYS A 337 6.01 -36.26 -14.92
N LEU A 338 7.08 -35.49 -14.65
CA LEU A 338 7.13 -34.06 -15.01
C LEU A 338 8.45 -33.61 -15.65
N GLU A 339 9.14 -34.52 -16.36
CA GLU A 339 10.05 -34.10 -17.44
C GLU A 339 9.30 -33.89 -18.78
N GLU A 340 7.97 -34.08 -18.82
CA GLU A 340 7.14 -33.86 -20.01
C GLU A 340 5.93 -32.95 -19.71
N SER A 341 6.17 -31.71 -19.30
CA SER A 341 5.20 -30.62 -19.52
C SER A 341 5.83 -29.22 -19.37
N THR A 342 7.03 -29.03 -19.90
CA THR A 342 7.62 -27.72 -20.19
C THR A 342 7.10 -27.18 -21.52
N GLU A 343 5.80 -27.29 -21.74
CA GLU A 343 5.10 -26.49 -22.75
C GLU A 343 4.31 -25.43 -21.99
N GLY A 344 4.78 -24.19 -22.06
CA GLY A 344 4.07 -23.03 -21.54
C GLY A 344 2.64 -23.05 -22.06
N SER A 345 1.69 -23.23 -21.15
CA SER A 345 0.28 -23.11 -21.50
C SER A 345 0.05 -21.70 -22.03
N ASN A 346 -0.52 -21.57 -23.23
CA ASN A 346 -0.96 -20.31 -23.88
C ASN A 346 -1.96 -19.45 -23.04
N GLU A 347 -2.18 -19.77 -21.76
CA GLU A 347 -3.06 -19.03 -20.84
C GLU A 347 -2.37 -17.86 -20.13
N ASP A 348 -1.03 -17.86 -19.99
CA ASP A 348 -0.30 -16.69 -19.46
C ASP A 348 -0.21 -15.55 -20.48
N GLU A 349 -0.41 -15.82 -21.78
CA GLU A 349 -0.27 -14.84 -22.87
C GLU A 349 -1.28 -13.68 -22.79
N CYS A 350 -2.36 -13.81 -22.02
CA CYS A 350 -3.42 -12.82 -21.92
C CYS A 350 -3.31 -11.89 -20.71
N ILE A 351 -2.27 -12.05 -19.87
CA ILE A 351 -2.11 -11.33 -18.60
C ILE A 351 -1.04 -10.28 -18.75
N ASP A 352 -1.34 -9.07 -18.29
CA ASP A 352 -0.36 -7.98 -18.26
C ASP A 352 0.79 -8.33 -17.29
N SER A 353 2.01 -8.45 -17.80
CA SER A 353 3.14 -8.92 -16.99
C SER A 353 3.47 -7.97 -15.86
N ILE A 354 3.27 -6.65 -16.05
CA ILE A 354 3.50 -5.65 -15.01
C ILE A 354 2.47 -5.77 -13.89
N LEU A 355 1.17 -5.95 -14.21
CA LEU A 355 0.15 -6.18 -13.19
C LEU A 355 0.41 -7.47 -12.41
N ALA A 356 0.74 -8.56 -13.10
CA ALA A 356 1.08 -9.84 -12.45
C ALA A 356 2.32 -9.72 -11.55
N LEU A 357 3.38 -9.06 -12.04
CA LEU A 357 4.59 -8.75 -11.27
C LEU A 357 4.26 -7.99 -9.98
N MET A 358 3.48 -6.90 -10.08
CA MET A 358 3.13 -6.07 -8.94
C MET A 358 2.27 -6.83 -7.93
N ALA A 359 1.25 -7.56 -8.40
CA ALA A 359 0.38 -8.33 -7.53
C ALA A 359 1.15 -9.42 -6.76
N ALA A 360 2.04 -10.15 -7.44
CA ALA A 360 2.89 -11.16 -6.80
C ALA A 360 3.88 -10.53 -5.81
N ASP A 361 4.49 -9.37 -6.11
CA ASP A 361 5.41 -8.67 -5.19
C ASP A 361 4.69 -8.19 -3.92
N ILE A 362 3.47 -7.62 -4.06
CA ILE A 362 2.64 -7.20 -2.93
C ILE A 362 2.33 -8.40 -2.02
N ARG A 363 1.91 -9.53 -2.60
CA ARG A 363 1.63 -10.77 -1.86
C ARG A 363 2.88 -11.28 -1.15
N SER A 364 4.00 -11.37 -1.85
CA SER A 364 5.30 -11.80 -1.28
C SER A 364 5.64 -10.98 -0.05
N ARG A 365 5.57 -9.65 -0.15
CA ARG A 365 5.83 -8.74 0.97
C ARG A 365 4.89 -8.96 2.14
N LYS A 366 3.60 -9.11 1.86
CA LYS A 366 2.60 -9.23 2.93
C LYS A 366 2.73 -10.56 3.67
N HIS A 367 3.04 -11.65 2.95
CA HIS A 367 3.36 -12.94 3.55
C HIS A 367 4.61 -12.85 4.42
N LEU A 368 5.66 -12.16 3.97
CA LEU A 368 6.87 -11.96 4.76
C LEU A 368 6.57 -11.22 6.08
N HIS A 369 5.82 -10.13 6.02
CA HIS A 369 5.38 -9.39 7.21
C HIS A 369 4.48 -10.21 8.15
N ALA A 370 3.76 -11.19 7.63
CA ALA A 370 2.94 -12.12 8.41
C ALA A 370 3.75 -13.31 8.98
N GLY A 371 5.08 -13.33 8.81
CA GLY A 371 5.96 -14.43 9.26
C GLY A 371 5.91 -15.67 8.37
N ARG A 372 5.19 -15.62 7.24
CA ARG A 372 5.00 -16.73 6.28
C ARG A 372 6.10 -16.70 5.22
N SER A 373 7.33 -16.99 5.65
CA SER A 373 8.54 -16.80 4.84
C SER A 373 8.59 -17.71 3.60
N GLU A 374 7.99 -18.90 3.67
CA GLU A 374 7.95 -19.83 2.54
C GLU A 374 7.00 -19.36 1.44
N GLU A 375 5.77 -18.99 1.82
CA GLU A 375 4.80 -18.43 0.88
C GLU A 375 5.33 -17.12 0.28
N ALA A 376 6.02 -16.31 1.09
CA ALA A 376 6.68 -15.11 0.60
C ALA A 376 7.72 -15.42 -0.49
N SER A 377 8.53 -16.47 -0.29
CA SER A 377 9.52 -16.91 -1.28
C SER A 377 8.87 -17.44 -2.56
N ALA A 378 7.82 -18.26 -2.43
CA ALA A 378 7.11 -18.80 -3.59
C ALA A 378 6.46 -17.68 -4.43
N TRP A 379 5.86 -16.68 -3.79
CA TRP A 379 5.35 -15.48 -4.46
C TRP A 379 6.46 -14.63 -5.10
N TYR A 380 7.61 -14.53 -4.45
CA TYR A 380 8.78 -13.84 -5.00
C TYR A 380 9.28 -14.52 -6.29
N ASP A 381 9.29 -15.85 -6.32
CA ASP A 381 9.67 -16.62 -7.51
C ASP A 381 8.67 -16.43 -8.66
N ILE A 382 7.38 -16.35 -8.35
CA ILE A 382 6.35 -16.00 -9.34
C ILE A 382 6.59 -14.58 -9.87
N ALA A 383 6.83 -13.60 -9.00
CA ALA A 383 7.15 -12.23 -9.41
C ALA A 383 8.40 -12.17 -10.32
N ASN A 384 9.40 -13.02 -10.08
CA ASN A 384 10.60 -13.12 -10.93
C ASN A 384 10.30 -13.53 -12.37
N ARG A 385 9.30 -14.39 -12.59
CA ARG A 385 8.95 -14.90 -13.93
C ARG A 385 8.46 -13.80 -14.86
N PHE A 386 7.75 -12.81 -14.31
CA PHE A 386 7.16 -11.71 -15.08
C PHE A 386 8.11 -10.53 -15.32
N ARG A 387 9.32 -10.57 -14.75
CA ARG A 387 10.25 -9.45 -14.80
C ARG A 387 10.90 -9.33 -16.18
N GLY A 388 10.87 -8.12 -16.73
CA GLY A 388 11.53 -7.80 -18.00
C GLY A 388 10.83 -8.40 -19.22
N LEU A 389 9.60 -8.92 -19.05
CA LEU A 389 8.76 -9.36 -20.16
C LEU A 389 8.13 -8.17 -20.91
N ASP A 390 7.91 -7.05 -20.21
CA ASP A 390 7.33 -5.83 -20.75
C ASP A 390 8.23 -4.61 -20.46
N ASP A 391 8.10 -3.59 -21.32
CA ASP A 391 8.70 -2.28 -21.10
C ASP A 391 8.10 -1.61 -19.86
N LEU A 392 8.96 -1.03 -19.02
CA LEU A 392 8.50 -0.31 -17.84
C LEU A 392 7.68 0.92 -18.23
N PRO A 393 6.59 1.23 -17.50
CA PRO A 393 5.80 2.42 -17.75
C PRO A 393 6.62 3.68 -17.46
N ASP A 394 6.33 4.77 -18.15
CA ASP A 394 7.02 6.05 -17.91
C ASP A 394 6.70 6.66 -16.53
N GLY A 395 7.58 7.56 -16.08
CA GLY A 395 7.36 8.40 -14.89
C GLY A 395 7.55 7.68 -13.56
N VAL A 396 6.81 8.13 -12.53
CA VAL A 396 7.02 7.71 -11.13
C VAL A 396 6.73 6.21 -10.92
N LEU A 397 5.78 5.64 -11.67
CA LEU A 397 5.49 4.21 -11.60
C LEU A 397 6.66 3.39 -12.17
N GLY A 398 7.24 3.81 -13.30
CA GLY A 398 8.47 3.23 -13.83
C GLY A 398 9.62 3.29 -12.83
N ASP A 399 9.87 4.47 -12.26
CA ASP A 399 10.90 4.65 -11.23
C ASP A 399 10.66 3.73 -10.01
N HIS A 400 9.40 3.57 -9.59
CA HIS A 400 9.03 2.68 -8.49
C HIS A 400 9.35 1.22 -8.81
N LEU A 401 8.96 0.73 -9.99
CA LEU A 401 9.26 -0.64 -10.44
C LEU A 401 10.76 -0.87 -10.67
N LEU A 402 11.46 0.14 -11.17
CA LEU A 402 12.87 0.05 -11.50
C LEU A 402 13.77 0.08 -10.26
N TYR A 403 13.47 0.97 -9.31
CA TYR A 403 14.35 1.27 -8.18
C TYR A 403 13.76 0.79 -6.85
N GLU A 404 12.55 1.21 -6.49
CA GLU A 404 11.97 0.92 -5.17
C GLU A 404 11.73 -0.58 -4.97
N GLN A 405 11.16 -1.26 -5.97
CA GLN A 405 11.02 -2.72 -5.94
C GLN A 405 12.38 -3.43 -5.91
N THR A 406 13.41 -2.90 -6.57
CA THR A 406 14.76 -3.48 -6.48
C THR A 406 15.30 -3.40 -5.06
N ALA A 407 15.15 -2.24 -4.40
CA ALA A 407 15.54 -2.06 -3.00
C ALA A 407 14.76 -3.04 -2.08
N HIS A 408 13.45 -3.13 -2.26
CA HIS A 408 12.59 -4.02 -1.48
C HIS A 408 13.02 -5.48 -1.59
N ARG A 409 13.28 -5.97 -2.80
CA ARG A 409 13.71 -7.35 -3.03
C ARG A 409 15.05 -7.67 -2.38
N ALA A 410 16.00 -6.75 -2.43
CA ALA A 410 17.26 -6.92 -1.74
C ALA A 410 17.09 -6.94 -0.21
N VAL A 411 16.12 -6.19 0.34
CA VAL A 411 15.74 -6.30 1.76
C VAL A 411 15.16 -7.67 2.08
N ILE A 412 14.22 -8.20 1.27
CA ILE A 412 13.69 -9.56 1.45
C ILE A 412 14.83 -10.58 1.46
N ALA A 413 15.74 -10.48 0.49
CA ALA A 413 16.91 -11.36 0.39
C ALA A 413 17.79 -11.28 1.66
N ILE A 414 18.08 -10.08 2.16
CA ILE A 414 18.81 -9.88 3.43
C ILE A 414 18.08 -10.55 4.60
N ASP A 415 16.76 -10.35 4.71
CA ASP A 415 15.96 -10.89 5.81
C ASP A 415 15.83 -12.42 5.74
N GLN A 416 15.92 -13.00 4.54
CA GLN A 416 16.06 -14.45 4.30
C GLN A 416 17.48 -14.97 4.52
N GLY A 417 18.46 -14.11 4.81
CA GLY A 417 19.86 -14.48 5.02
C GLY A 417 20.66 -14.70 3.73
N VAL A 418 20.17 -14.21 2.60
CA VAL A 418 20.93 -14.09 1.35
C VAL A 418 21.71 -12.78 1.39
N LEU A 419 22.97 -12.84 1.83
CA LEU A 419 23.87 -11.67 1.87
C LEU A 419 24.79 -11.56 0.65
N GLU A 420 25.00 -12.66 -0.05
CA GLU A 420 25.79 -12.73 -1.28
C GLU A 420 24.96 -13.43 -2.35
N ASP A 421 25.11 -13.02 -3.60
CA ASP A 421 24.44 -13.68 -4.72
C ASP A 421 25.21 -14.93 -5.15
N ASP A 422 24.49 -16.00 -5.50
CA ASP A 422 25.06 -17.19 -6.14
C ASP A 422 25.35 -16.90 -7.62
N GLY A 423 26.24 -15.94 -7.88
CA GLY A 423 26.68 -15.55 -9.22
C GLY A 423 26.60 -14.04 -9.50
N PRO A 424 27.42 -13.52 -10.44
CA PRO A 424 27.67 -12.08 -10.56
C PRO A 424 26.60 -11.28 -11.32
N VAL A 425 25.62 -11.90 -11.97
CA VAL A 425 24.79 -11.21 -12.98
C VAL A 425 23.32 -11.05 -12.60
N SER A 426 22.67 -12.02 -11.96
CA SER A 426 21.20 -12.04 -11.82
C SER A 426 20.66 -11.90 -10.40
N GLY A 427 21.51 -11.96 -9.37
CA GLY A 427 21.05 -11.93 -7.99
C GLY A 427 20.53 -10.55 -7.53
N PRO A 428 19.71 -10.51 -6.46
CA PRO A 428 19.08 -9.28 -5.96
C PRO A 428 20.11 -8.18 -5.64
N HIS A 429 21.29 -8.52 -5.14
CA HIS A 429 22.31 -7.55 -4.74
C HIS A 429 23.10 -7.01 -5.93
N ALA A 430 23.36 -7.83 -6.94
CA ALA A 430 23.96 -7.42 -8.20
C ALA A 430 23.03 -6.48 -8.98
N VAL A 431 21.72 -6.77 -8.99
CA VAL A 431 20.70 -5.88 -9.58
C VAL A 431 20.67 -4.54 -8.83
N LEU A 432 20.65 -4.57 -7.49
CA LEU A 432 20.73 -3.39 -6.64
C LEU A 432 21.94 -2.52 -6.99
N GLY A 433 23.12 -3.13 -7.12
CA GLY A 433 24.36 -2.45 -7.51
C GLY A 433 24.27 -1.77 -8.88
N ARG A 434 23.68 -2.43 -9.88
CA ARG A 434 23.47 -1.86 -11.22
C ARG A 434 22.52 -0.67 -11.21
N ARG A 435 21.44 -0.74 -10.42
CA ARG A 435 20.48 0.37 -10.31
C ARG A 435 21.06 1.59 -9.61
N ILE A 436 21.96 1.37 -8.65
CA ILE A 436 22.74 2.44 -8.05
C ILE A 436 23.64 3.12 -9.11
N ALA A 437 24.39 2.33 -9.88
CA ALA A 437 25.25 2.87 -10.93
C ALA A 437 24.46 3.64 -12.00
N ASP A 438 23.31 3.09 -12.43
CA ASP A 438 22.40 3.74 -13.38
C ASP A 438 21.92 5.12 -12.88
N LEU A 439 21.55 5.22 -11.61
CA LEU A 439 21.17 6.50 -10.99
C LEU A 439 22.35 7.45 -10.82
N ASP A 440 23.55 6.95 -10.50
CA ASP A 440 24.75 7.78 -10.40
C ASP A 440 25.14 8.36 -11.78
N GLU A 441 24.87 7.64 -12.87
CA GLU A 441 25.12 8.09 -14.23
C GLU A 441 24.01 8.99 -14.81
N ARG A 442 22.75 8.78 -14.41
CA ARG A 442 21.57 9.40 -15.07
C ARG A 442 20.66 10.20 -14.15
N TRP A 443 21.18 10.64 -13.00
CA TRP A 443 20.40 11.40 -12.02
C TRP A 443 19.73 12.65 -12.63
N CYS A 444 18.40 12.67 -12.76
CA CYS A 444 17.70 13.85 -13.29
C CYS A 444 16.52 14.37 -12.45
N THR A 445 15.80 13.53 -11.68
CA THR A 445 14.63 14.00 -10.90
C THR A 445 14.83 13.94 -9.37
N THR A 446 14.02 14.71 -8.64
CA THR A 446 13.95 14.65 -7.16
C THR A 446 13.43 13.30 -6.66
N ASN A 447 12.56 12.63 -7.41
CA ASN A 447 12.10 11.28 -7.07
C ASN A 447 13.26 10.28 -7.18
N GLN A 448 13.99 10.30 -8.30
CA GLN A 448 15.16 9.45 -8.51
C GLN A 448 16.27 9.74 -7.49
N SER A 449 16.42 10.99 -7.06
CA SER A 449 17.28 11.33 -5.91
C SER A 449 16.96 10.54 -4.66
N MET A 450 15.68 10.50 -4.32
CA MET A 450 15.20 9.82 -3.13
C MET A 450 15.38 8.30 -3.29
N GLN A 451 15.05 7.75 -4.47
CA GLN A 451 15.25 6.34 -4.77
C GLN A 451 16.73 5.92 -4.68
N ARG A 452 17.65 6.80 -5.09
CA ARG A 452 19.09 6.56 -4.93
C ARG A 452 19.51 6.42 -3.48
N ILE A 453 18.96 7.22 -2.56
CA ILE A 453 19.19 7.09 -1.11
C ILE A 453 18.66 5.73 -0.62
N PHE A 454 17.47 5.32 -1.04
CA PHE A 454 16.89 4.03 -0.61
C PHE A 454 17.73 2.85 -1.07
N LEU A 455 18.14 2.82 -2.34
CA LEU A 455 19.02 1.78 -2.85
C LEU A 455 20.37 1.78 -2.13
N ALA A 456 20.94 2.97 -1.86
CA ALA A 456 22.19 3.11 -1.09
C ALA A 456 22.05 2.49 0.30
N ASN A 457 20.98 2.82 1.02
CA ASN A 457 20.73 2.33 2.36
C ASN A 457 20.55 0.81 2.39
N THR A 458 19.82 0.25 1.41
CA THR A 458 19.69 -1.21 1.31
C THR A 458 21.04 -1.87 1.07
N ARG A 459 21.88 -1.32 0.18
CA ARG A 459 23.23 -1.85 -0.08
C ARG A 459 24.15 -1.67 1.13
N ALA A 460 24.03 -0.54 1.83
CA ALA A 460 24.75 -0.27 3.06
C ALA A 460 24.41 -1.32 4.12
N ARG A 461 23.13 -1.69 4.28
CA ARG A 461 22.70 -2.73 5.25
C ARG A 461 23.30 -4.08 4.94
N GLN A 462 23.26 -4.50 3.67
CA GLN A 462 23.90 -5.73 3.20
C GLN A 462 25.40 -5.71 3.52
N ARG A 463 26.10 -4.65 3.10
CA ARG A 463 27.54 -4.47 3.32
C ARG A 463 27.90 -4.44 4.80
N LEU A 464 27.08 -3.81 5.63
CA LEU A 464 27.28 -3.75 7.07
C LEU A 464 27.21 -5.15 7.69
N TYR A 465 26.25 -5.97 7.27
CA TYR A 465 26.13 -7.36 7.75
C TYR A 465 27.32 -8.21 7.30
N LEU A 466 27.75 -8.09 6.05
CA LEU A 466 28.96 -8.76 5.55
C LEU A 466 30.22 -8.29 6.29
N ALA A 467 30.36 -6.99 6.52
CA ALA A 467 31.48 -6.41 7.25
C ALA A 467 31.57 -6.95 8.69
N ARG A 468 30.43 -7.16 9.35
CA ARG A 468 30.41 -7.79 10.68
C ARG A 468 30.78 -9.26 10.64
N LEU A 469 30.17 -10.01 9.72
CA LEU A 469 30.45 -11.43 9.54
C LEU A 469 31.94 -11.69 9.33
N GLU A 470 32.55 -10.90 8.45
CA GLU A 470 33.94 -11.04 8.02
C GLU A 470 34.93 -10.23 8.86
N LEU A 471 34.44 -9.41 9.81
CA LEU A 471 35.23 -8.44 10.57
C LEU A 471 36.03 -7.49 9.66
N ASP A 472 35.42 -7.09 8.54
CA ASP A 472 36.03 -6.27 7.50
C ASP A 472 35.76 -4.77 7.72
N VAL A 473 36.81 -4.05 8.12
CA VAL A 473 36.78 -2.59 8.31
C VAL A 473 36.49 -1.85 7.00
N ALA A 474 37.08 -2.28 5.89
CA ALA A 474 36.91 -1.60 4.60
C ALA A 474 35.47 -1.76 4.09
N GLY A 475 34.87 -2.95 4.27
CA GLY A 475 33.45 -3.19 4.03
C GLY A 475 32.55 -2.29 4.88
N GLY A 476 32.89 -2.07 6.16
CA GLY A 476 32.20 -1.13 7.04
C GLY A 476 32.29 0.33 6.56
N GLU A 477 33.47 0.77 6.10
CA GLU A 477 33.68 2.08 5.49
C GLU A 477 32.88 2.26 4.20
N ALA A 478 32.83 1.23 3.35
CA ALA A 478 32.03 1.24 2.14
C ALA A 478 30.52 1.30 2.44
N ALA A 479 30.06 0.58 3.47
CA ALA A 479 28.67 0.65 3.94
C ALA A 479 28.33 2.06 4.44
N LEU A 480 29.23 2.68 5.21
CA LEU A 480 29.06 4.05 5.68
C LEU A 480 29.02 5.04 4.50
N GLY A 481 29.89 4.88 3.50
CA GLY A 481 29.89 5.72 2.30
C GLY A 481 28.54 5.67 1.55
N ASP A 482 27.92 4.49 1.46
CA ASP A 482 26.56 4.35 0.92
C ASP A 482 25.51 4.99 1.83
N CYS A 483 25.59 4.75 3.14
CA CYS A 483 24.68 5.33 4.12
C CYS A 483 24.73 6.86 4.11
N LEU A 484 25.90 7.47 3.88
CA LEU A 484 26.11 8.92 3.82
C LEU A 484 25.92 9.50 2.41
N ALA A 485 25.48 8.71 1.43
CA ALA A 485 25.25 9.20 0.08
C ALA A 485 24.23 10.35 0.11
N HIS A 486 24.61 11.47 -0.51
CA HIS A 486 23.78 12.68 -0.62
C HIS A 486 23.36 13.29 0.71
N GLU A 487 24.18 13.13 1.73
CA GLU A 487 23.97 13.72 3.06
C GLU A 487 23.58 15.21 3.00
N SER A 488 24.26 16.00 2.17
CA SER A 488 23.98 17.42 1.98
C SER A 488 22.56 17.73 1.47
N ARG A 489 21.85 16.73 0.95
CA ARG A 489 20.49 16.84 0.41
C ARG A 489 19.43 16.16 1.27
N TRP A 490 19.80 15.48 2.35
CA TRP A 490 18.84 14.72 3.17
C TRP A 490 17.67 15.55 3.67
N ALA A 491 17.91 16.76 4.19
CA ALA A 491 16.82 17.63 4.64
C ALA A 491 15.82 17.90 3.50
N SER A 492 16.31 18.27 2.31
CA SER A 492 15.45 18.52 1.15
C SER A 492 14.72 17.27 0.64
N LEU A 493 15.35 16.09 0.69
CA LEU A 493 14.83 14.86 0.10
C LEU A 493 13.96 14.06 1.07
N LEU A 494 14.37 13.95 2.33
CA LEU A 494 13.72 13.12 3.34
C LEU A 494 12.70 13.93 4.15
N GLU A 495 12.97 15.18 4.49
CA GLU A 495 12.00 16.01 5.24
C GLU A 495 11.05 16.75 4.29
N THR A 496 11.59 17.57 3.37
CA THR A 496 10.73 18.40 2.51
C THR A 496 10.01 17.58 1.45
N TYR A 497 10.72 16.68 0.75
CA TYR A 497 10.13 15.92 -0.34
C TYR A 497 9.40 14.67 0.15
N ALA A 498 10.08 13.75 0.85
CA ALA A 498 9.47 12.50 1.26
C ALA A 498 8.39 12.70 2.35
N GLU A 499 8.72 13.36 3.45
CA GLU A 499 7.79 13.55 4.57
C GLU A 499 6.71 14.62 4.30
N GLN A 500 7.08 15.85 3.94
CA GLN A 500 6.09 16.92 3.78
C GLN A 500 5.28 16.83 2.49
N ARG A 501 5.93 16.53 1.35
CA ARG A 501 5.28 16.53 0.04
C ARG A 501 4.63 15.19 -0.31
N LEU A 502 5.35 14.08 -0.16
CA LEU A 502 4.86 12.74 -0.50
C LEU A 502 4.18 12.01 0.67
N ARG A 503 4.24 12.59 1.88
CA ARG A 503 3.69 12.04 3.11
C ARG A 503 4.13 10.59 3.36
N LEU A 504 5.40 10.29 3.08
CA LEU A 504 6.04 9.03 3.38
C LEU A 504 6.31 8.97 4.90
N GLY A 505 5.34 8.51 5.68
CA GLY A 505 5.41 8.49 7.15
C GLY A 505 6.56 7.67 7.76
N ASN A 506 7.21 6.85 6.94
CA ASN A 506 8.29 5.94 7.31
C ASN A 506 9.60 6.25 6.57
N THR A 507 9.69 7.41 5.94
CA THR A 507 10.91 7.89 5.29
C THR A 507 11.14 9.32 5.71
N ASN A 508 11.97 9.51 6.71
CA ASN A 508 12.37 10.82 7.18
C ASN A 508 13.84 10.80 7.57
N LEU A 509 14.35 11.99 7.85
CA LEU A 509 15.71 12.17 8.29
C LEU A 509 16.03 11.36 9.55
N ARG A 510 15.09 11.29 10.50
CA ARG A 510 15.27 10.53 11.76
C ARG A 510 15.61 9.06 11.52
N ARG A 511 14.95 8.41 10.55
CA ARG A 511 15.29 7.03 10.19
C ARG A 511 16.67 6.88 9.59
N GLN A 512 17.10 7.86 8.79
CA GLN A 512 18.46 7.88 8.24
C GLN A 512 19.51 7.98 9.36
N GLU A 513 19.24 8.80 10.38
CA GLU A 513 20.10 8.96 11.55
C GLU A 513 20.17 7.67 12.37
N ASN A 514 19.03 7.03 12.65
CA ASN A 514 18.98 5.74 13.35
C ASN A 514 19.83 4.69 12.63
N PHE A 515 19.75 4.64 11.30
CA PHE A 515 20.51 3.70 10.49
C PHE A 515 22.01 3.98 10.51
N TRP A 516 22.41 5.25 10.58
CA TRP A 516 23.81 5.60 10.72
C TRP A 516 24.39 5.29 12.10
N ILE A 517 23.62 5.46 13.19
CA ILE A 517 24.06 5.03 14.54
C ILE A 517 24.50 3.57 14.52
N GLU A 518 23.78 2.72 13.78
CA GLU A 518 24.13 1.32 13.59
C GLU A 518 25.55 1.11 12.98
N HIS A 519 25.93 1.98 12.03
CA HIS A 519 27.25 1.95 11.43
C HIS A 519 28.32 2.39 12.44
N LEU A 520 28.06 3.45 13.22
CA LEU A 520 28.98 3.91 14.26
C LEU A 520 29.22 2.84 15.32
N VAL A 521 28.18 2.12 15.72
CA VAL A 521 28.31 0.96 16.62
C VAL A 521 29.14 -0.14 15.96
N THR A 522 28.98 -0.37 14.66
CA THR A 522 29.79 -1.36 13.93
C THR A 522 31.26 -0.97 13.90
N PHE A 523 31.59 0.30 13.63
CA PHE A 523 32.98 0.77 13.71
C PHE A 523 33.57 0.64 15.11
N ALA A 524 32.78 0.99 16.13
CA ALA A 524 33.18 0.80 17.52
C ALA A 524 33.51 -0.68 17.78
N MET A 525 32.60 -1.59 17.41
CA MET A 525 32.79 -3.04 17.54
C MET A 525 34.06 -3.54 16.82
N LEU A 526 34.32 -3.09 15.59
CA LEU A 526 35.47 -3.53 14.79
C LEU A 526 36.83 -3.11 15.38
N GLN A 527 36.88 -2.16 16.34
CA GLN A 527 38.11 -1.82 17.05
C GLN A 527 38.63 -2.97 17.93
N ASP A 528 37.71 -3.73 18.54
CA ASP A 528 38.02 -4.87 19.41
C ASP A 528 36.83 -5.85 19.41
N PRO A 529 36.70 -6.71 18.38
CA PRO A 529 35.56 -7.60 18.24
C PRO A 529 35.37 -8.57 19.41
N ARG A 530 36.46 -9.09 19.98
CA ARG A 530 36.43 -9.99 21.15
C ARG A 530 36.08 -9.24 22.43
N GLY A 531 36.61 -8.02 22.59
CA GLY A 531 36.21 -7.14 23.69
C GLY A 531 34.74 -6.80 23.61
N PHE A 532 34.20 -6.53 22.42
CA PHE A 532 32.80 -6.21 22.21
C PHE A 532 31.84 -7.31 22.70
N ASP A 533 32.26 -8.58 22.69
CA ASP A 533 31.49 -9.70 23.22
C ASP A 533 31.43 -9.73 24.77
N ARG A 534 32.20 -8.88 25.44
CA ARG A 534 32.09 -8.62 26.88
C ARG A 534 31.10 -7.47 27.10
N LEU A 535 29.98 -7.72 27.76
CA LEU A 535 28.92 -6.71 27.96
C LEU A 535 29.42 -5.40 28.57
N ALA A 536 30.42 -5.44 29.46
CA ALA A 536 30.99 -4.24 30.08
C ALA A 536 31.93 -3.42 29.16
N TRP A 537 32.31 -3.92 27.99
CA TRP A 537 33.29 -3.27 27.13
C TRP A 537 32.79 -1.93 26.56
N ARG A 538 33.74 -1.01 26.34
CA ARG A 538 33.50 0.32 25.78
C ARG A 538 34.56 0.64 24.71
N PRO A 539 34.19 1.33 23.61
CA PRO A 539 35.11 1.66 22.54
C PRO A 539 36.08 2.79 22.91
N ASP A 540 37.20 2.85 22.20
CA ASP A 540 38.09 4.01 22.22
C ASP A 540 37.44 5.17 21.47
N ARG A 541 36.87 6.11 22.24
CA ARG A 541 36.17 7.29 21.70
C ARG A 541 37.09 8.22 20.93
N GLY A 542 38.40 8.22 21.20
CA GLY A 542 39.36 9.04 20.46
C GLY A 542 39.32 8.73 18.95
N ARG A 543 39.09 7.46 18.61
CA ARG A 543 38.98 6.98 17.23
C ARG A 543 37.63 7.29 16.57
N LEU A 544 36.60 7.58 17.36
CA LEU A 544 35.24 7.90 16.88
C LEU A 544 34.95 9.40 16.91
N LYS A 545 35.83 10.21 17.50
CA LYS A 545 35.61 11.62 17.82
C LYS A 545 35.07 12.43 16.65
N ILE A 546 35.71 12.37 15.48
CA ILE A 546 35.29 13.14 14.30
C ILE A 546 33.89 12.75 13.84
N LEU A 547 33.56 11.45 13.88
CA LEU A 547 32.25 10.93 13.46
C LEU A 547 31.15 11.31 14.47
N LEU A 548 31.46 11.30 15.77
CA LEU A 548 30.55 11.72 16.84
C LEU A 548 30.31 13.25 16.81
N GLU A 549 31.39 14.04 16.67
CA GLU A 549 31.33 15.51 16.65
C GLU A 549 30.57 16.06 15.44
N ALA A 550 30.70 15.40 14.28
CA ALA A 550 29.96 15.78 13.08
C ALA A 550 28.43 15.77 13.26
N ARG A 551 27.91 15.14 14.33
CA ARG A 551 26.46 14.92 14.52
C ARG A 551 25.88 15.12 15.89
N LEU A 552 26.70 15.38 16.88
CA LEU A 552 26.23 15.81 18.19
C LEU A 552 25.06 16.84 18.10
N PRO A 553 25.09 17.87 17.21
CA PRO A 553 24.00 18.85 17.13
C PRO A 553 22.66 18.32 16.62
N TRP A 554 22.61 17.16 15.98
CA TRP A 554 21.38 16.57 15.43
C TRP A 554 20.77 15.62 16.46
N MET A 555 21.62 14.83 17.14
CA MET A 555 21.19 13.93 18.22
C MET A 555 20.78 14.66 19.50
N GLU A 556 21.40 15.80 19.81
CA GLU A 556 21.05 16.63 20.97
C GLU A 556 19.78 17.47 20.78
N ARG A 557 19.24 17.58 19.56
CA ARG A 557 17.95 18.25 19.31
C ARG A 557 16.75 17.46 19.81
N ALA A 558 16.95 16.19 20.19
CA ALA A 558 15.85 15.28 20.52
C ALA A 558 16.08 14.42 21.78
N PRO A 559 16.37 14.99 22.97
CA PRO A 559 16.06 14.32 24.23
C PRO A 559 14.55 14.39 24.49
N GLY A 560 13.73 14.14 23.46
CA GLY A 560 12.28 14.11 23.60
C GLY A 560 11.88 13.07 24.63
N ASP A 561 10.66 13.21 25.16
CA ASP A 561 10.11 12.25 26.11
C ASP A 561 10.27 10.80 25.59
N VAL A 562 11.07 9.99 26.32
CA VAL A 562 11.35 8.59 25.97
C VAL A 562 10.05 7.80 25.81
N SER A 563 8.98 8.20 26.50
CA SER A 563 7.64 7.60 26.39
C SER A 563 7.06 7.66 24.96
N LYS A 564 7.50 8.61 24.13
CA LYS A 564 7.01 8.80 22.76
C LYS A 564 7.86 8.11 21.71
N HIS A 565 8.96 7.47 22.09
CA HIS A 565 9.85 6.81 21.14
C HIS A 565 9.22 5.53 20.58
N GLY A 566 9.34 5.32 19.27
CA GLY A 566 9.12 4.01 18.65
C GLY A 566 10.27 3.05 18.95
N ALA A 567 10.13 1.78 18.59
CA ALA A 567 11.15 0.76 18.89
C ALA A 567 12.53 1.07 18.29
N TYR A 568 12.60 1.49 17.01
CA TYR A 568 13.88 1.84 16.37
C TYR A 568 14.52 3.12 16.93
N ASP A 569 13.70 4.12 17.27
CA ASP A 569 14.21 5.34 17.91
C ASP A 569 14.76 5.04 19.30
N LEU A 570 14.11 4.13 20.03
CA LEU A 570 14.57 3.67 21.33
C LEU A 570 15.90 2.90 21.22
N LEU A 571 16.03 2.01 20.23
CA LEU A 571 17.29 1.31 19.95
C LEU A 571 18.42 2.30 19.66
N ALA A 572 18.18 3.24 18.74
CA ALA A 572 19.13 4.26 18.34
C ALA A 572 19.55 5.14 19.53
N LEU A 573 18.60 5.53 20.39
CA LEU A 573 18.89 6.28 21.61
C LEU A 573 19.84 5.52 22.55
N VAL A 574 19.57 4.24 22.83
CA VAL A 574 20.41 3.45 23.75
C VAL A 574 21.81 3.22 23.15
N GLN A 575 21.89 2.91 21.85
CA GLN A 575 23.15 2.76 21.12
C GLN A 575 23.97 4.07 21.11
N TRP A 576 23.33 5.20 20.83
CA TRP A 576 23.95 6.51 20.86
C TRP A 576 24.51 6.83 22.25
N ARG A 577 23.74 6.57 23.31
CA ARG A 577 24.21 6.80 24.68
C ARG A 577 25.38 5.91 25.05
N TRP A 578 25.40 4.67 24.58
CA TRP A 578 26.55 3.79 24.75
C TRP A 578 27.81 4.33 24.04
N LEU A 579 27.68 4.92 22.85
CA LEU A 579 28.78 5.53 22.10
C LEU A 579 29.31 6.84 22.74
N ALA A 580 28.40 7.75 23.11
CA ALA A 580 28.73 9.12 23.48
C ALA A 580 29.34 9.23 24.88
N ASP A 581 28.55 8.99 25.95
CA ASP A 581 28.98 9.24 27.34
C ASP A 581 28.53 8.19 28.37
N GLY A 582 27.78 7.17 27.97
CA GLY A 582 27.09 6.25 28.87
C GLY A 582 25.73 6.83 29.28
N PRO A 583 24.66 6.02 29.32
CA PRO A 583 23.34 6.52 29.70
C PRO A 583 23.25 6.77 31.22
N ASP A 584 22.65 7.90 31.59
CA ASP A 584 22.22 8.18 32.97
C ASP A 584 21.19 7.11 33.43
N PRO A 585 21.27 6.60 34.67
CA PRO A 585 20.26 5.72 35.28
C PRO A 585 18.80 6.09 35.01
N ASP A 586 18.45 7.39 35.01
CA ASP A 586 17.07 7.80 34.78
C ASP A 586 16.61 7.58 33.32
N LEU A 587 17.52 7.76 32.36
CA LEU A 587 17.27 7.45 30.95
C LEU A 587 17.13 5.94 30.74
N LEU A 588 17.97 5.13 31.40
CA LEU A 588 17.88 3.67 31.35
C LEU A 588 16.51 3.18 31.85
N ARG A 589 16.03 3.67 32.99
CA ARG A 589 14.70 3.32 33.52
C ARG A 589 13.55 3.78 32.62
N ALA A 590 13.69 4.96 31.99
CA ALA A 590 12.70 5.44 31.03
C ALA A 590 12.65 4.54 29.78
N ALA A 591 13.81 4.14 29.27
CA ALA A 591 13.93 3.26 28.13
C ALA A 591 13.41 1.84 28.42
N GLU A 592 13.70 1.29 29.60
CA GLU A 592 13.15 0.02 30.08
C GLU A 592 11.61 0.05 30.12
N ARG A 593 11.02 1.07 30.78
CA ARG A 593 9.56 1.19 30.86
C ARG A 593 8.93 1.22 29.48
N ARG A 594 9.53 1.98 28.55
CA ARG A 594 9.05 2.07 27.17
C ARG A 594 9.19 0.75 26.41
N LEU A 595 10.31 0.04 26.57
CA LEU A 595 10.50 -1.29 25.97
C LEU A 595 9.42 -2.27 26.44
N LEU A 596 9.17 -2.32 27.75
CA LEU A 596 8.16 -3.22 28.34
C LEU A 596 6.74 -2.86 27.88
N GLU A 597 6.43 -1.57 27.77
CA GLU A 597 5.16 -1.10 27.21
C GLU A 597 4.98 -1.59 25.76
N ILE A 598 5.98 -1.38 24.88
CA ILE A 598 5.91 -1.81 23.47
C ILE A 598 5.80 -3.34 23.38
N ALA A 599 6.60 -4.09 24.16
CA ALA A 599 6.55 -5.55 24.17
C ALA A 599 5.19 -6.07 24.64
N SER A 600 4.58 -5.45 25.64
CA SER A 600 3.25 -5.84 26.12
C SER A 600 2.16 -5.63 25.06
N ALA A 601 2.30 -4.61 24.21
CA ALA A 601 1.36 -4.33 23.12
C ALA A 601 1.45 -5.34 21.97
N THR A 602 2.58 -6.04 21.81
CA THR A 602 2.77 -7.01 20.71
C THR A 602 2.11 -8.37 20.93
N GLY A 603 1.64 -8.68 22.16
CA GLY A 603 0.95 -9.93 22.48
C GLY A 603 1.87 -11.14 22.72
N SER A 604 1.32 -12.36 22.60
CA SER A 604 2.06 -13.61 22.81
C SER A 604 2.66 -14.13 21.50
N GLY A 605 3.97 -14.31 21.44
CA GLY A 605 4.68 -14.82 20.27
C GLY A 605 6.18 -14.48 20.28
N GLU A 606 6.85 -14.68 19.14
CA GLU A 606 8.20 -14.16 18.92
C GLU A 606 8.20 -12.62 19.07
N PRO A 607 9.06 -12.03 19.92
CA PRO A 607 9.14 -10.58 20.01
C PRO A 607 9.67 -10.02 18.69
N PRO A 608 8.97 -9.09 18.03
CA PRO A 608 9.43 -8.55 16.76
C PRO A 608 10.74 -7.76 16.94
N HIS A 609 11.64 -7.84 15.97
CA HIS A 609 12.77 -6.92 15.88
C HIS A 609 12.28 -5.46 15.82
N PRO A 610 12.89 -4.49 16.54
CA PRO A 610 14.16 -4.56 17.28
C PRO A 610 14.07 -4.85 18.79
N LEU A 611 12.95 -5.38 19.33
CA LEU A 611 12.77 -5.49 20.79
C LEU A 611 13.86 -6.31 21.50
N PRO A 612 14.28 -7.50 21.00
CA PRO A 612 15.38 -8.24 21.62
C PRO A 612 16.72 -7.48 21.59
N SER A 613 16.95 -6.69 20.56
CA SER A 613 18.16 -5.89 20.42
C SER A 613 18.21 -4.74 21.42
N ILE A 614 17.08 -4.05 21.63
CA ILE A 614 16.97 -3.02 22.67
C ILE A 614 17.25 -3.64 24.05
N ALA A 615 16.65 -4.79 24.35
CA ALA A 615 16.87 -5.52 25.59
C ALA A 615 18.36 -5.82 25.82
N GLY A 616 19.04 -6.33 24.80
CA GLY A 616 20.48 -6.60 24.84
C GLY A 616 21.33 -5.35 25.07
N TRP A 617 20.98 -4.24 24.43
CA TRP A 617 21.67 -2.95 24.60
C TRP A 617 21.44 -2.32 25.97
N LEU A 618 20.25 -2.48 26.56
CA LEU A 618 19.96 -2.05 27.93
C LEU A 618 20.80 -2.82 28.95
N LEU A 619 20.84 -4.15 28.88
CA LEU A 619 21.66 -4.99 29.77
C LEU A 619 23.16 -4.66 29.67
N ARG A 620 23.64 -4.38 28.46
CA ARG A 620 25.02 -3.92 28.18
C ARG A 620 25.33 -2.54 28.77
N SER A 621 24.31 -1.68 28.85
CA SER A 621 24.47 -0.31 29.31
C SER A 621 24.28 -0.17 30.82
N ASP A 622 23.58 -1.11 31.45
CA ASP A 622 23.29 -1.16 32.88
C ASP A 622 24.46 -1.72 33.70
N VAL A 623 25.51 -0.89 33.84
CA VAL A 623 26.71 -1.22 34.64
C VAL A 623 26.40 -1.20 36.14
N ASP A 624 25.51 -0.31 36.58
CA ASP A 624 25.19 -0.07 38.00
C ASP A 624 24.04 -0.94 38.53
N GLY A 625 23.39 -1.75 37.68
CA GLY A 625 22.34 -2.68 38.08
C GLY A 625 21.02 -1.99 38.45
N VAL A 626 20.63 -0.93 37.74
CA VAL A 626 19.45 -0.10 38.04
C VAL A 626 18.17 -0.58 37.37
N LEU A 627 18.27 -1.55 36.47
CA LEU A 627 17.16 -2.11 35.69
C LEU A 627 16.57 -3.38 36.34
N ASP A 628 15.29 -3.66 36.06
CA ASP A 628 14.66 -4.97 36.29
C ASP A 628 15.17 -5.96 35.23
N ARG A 629 16.39 -6.47 35.46
CA ARG A 629 17.04 -7.44 34.57
C ARG A 629 16.16 -8.66 34.29
N PRO A 630 15.46 -9.28 35.27
CA PRO A 630 14.53 -10.37 34.99
C PRO A 630 13.44 -10.02 33.98
N ALA A 631 12.86 -8.81 34.04
CA ALA A 631 11.85 -8.38 33.06
C ALA A 631 12.43 -8.26 31.65
N ILE A 632 13.64 -7.71 31.51
CA ILE A 632 14.32 -7.56 30.22
C ILE A 632 14.76 -8.94 29.68
N GLN A 633 15.28 -9.82 30.53
CA GLN A 633 15.70 -11.17 30.16
C GLN A 633 14.54 -12.00 29.61
N ARG A 634 13.30 -11.82 30.09
CA ARG A 634 12.11 -12.48 29.53
C ARG A 634 11.90 -12.20 28.04
N ILE A 635 12.25 -11.00 27.56
CA ILE A 635 12.16 -10.65 26.14
C ILE A 635 13.15 -11.47 25.33
N LEU A 636 14.41 -11.57 25.81
CA LEU A 636 15.44 -12.38 25.16
C LEU A 636 15.10 -13.88 25.18
N ILE A 637 14.58 -14.38 26.30
CA ILE A 637 14.14 -15.78 26.45
C ILE A 637 13.01 -16.10 25.46
N ALA A 638 12.03 -15.19 25.31
CA ALA A 638 10.96 -15.35 24.33
C ALA A 638 11.51 -15.41 22.89
N ALA A 639 12.49 -14.57 22.55
CA ALA A 639 13.15 -14.59 21.25
C ALA A 639 13.87 -15.92 20.98
N VAL A 640 14.62 -16.46 21.96
CA VAL A 640 15.29 -17.76 21.81
C VAL A 640 14.28 -18.91 21.71
N ASN A 641 13.24 -18.90 22.56
CA ASN A 641 12.23 -19.96 22.59
C ASN A 641 11.44 -20.07 21.27
N ALA A 642 11.24 -18.95 20.56
CA ALA A 642 10.57 -18.94 19.26
C ALA A 642 11.30 -19.78 18.19
N HIS A 643 12.62 -19.95 18.32
CA HIS A 643 13.48 -20.71 17.39
C HIS A 643 13.99 -22.03 17.98
N GLY A 644 13.38 -22.48 19.09
CA GLY A 644 13.80 -23.66 19.84
C GLY A 644 13.56 -24.97 19.08
N VAL A 645 14.48 -25.93 19.21
CA VAL A 645 14.29 -27.31 18.75
C VAL A 645 13.20 -27.99 19.60
N VAL A 646 12.12 -28.44 18.96
CA VAL A 646 11.10 -29.29 19.60
C VAL A 646 11.63 -30.73 19.59
N PRO A 647 11.76 -31.40 20.75
CA PRO A 647 12.10 -32.81 20.80
C PRO A 647 11.08 -33.62 19.97
N ASP A 648 11.56 -34.52 19.12
CA ASP A 648 10.77 -35.43 18.26
C ASP A 648 10.03 -34.81 17.07
N ALA A 649 10.20 -33.51 16.79
CA ALA A 649 9.73 -32.93 15.52
C ALA A 649 10.77 -33.15 14.42
N SER A 650 10.32 -33.55 13.21
CA SER A 650 11.18 -33.49 12.03
C SER A 650 11.70 -32.06 11.90
N PRO A 651 13.02 -31.84 11.74
CA PRO A 651 13.54 -30.51 11.45
C PRO A 651 12.80 -29.98 10.23
N ASP A 652 12.15 -28.83 10.36
CA ASP A 652 11.51 -28.17 9.24
C ASP A 652 12.60 -27.87 8.19
N PRO A 653 12.60 -28.56 7.03
CA PRO A 653 13.69 -28.49 6.08
C PRO A 653 13.71 -27.16 5.29
N ARG A 654 12.82 -26.22 5.60
CA ARG A 654 12.59 -25.01 4.79
C ARG A 654 12.65 -23.68 5.55
N ALA A 655 12.76 -23.68 6.88
CA ALA A 655 12.72 -22.46 7.68
C ALA A 655 14.12 -21.91 8.07
N GLY A 656 14.59 -20.89 7.34
CA GLY A 656 15.76 -20.08 7.71
C GLY A 656 15.53 -18.59 7.45
N SER A 657 15.71 -17.74 8.47
CA SER A 657 15.67 -16.27 8.35
C SER A 657 16.73 -15.61 9.24
N ILE A 658 17.01 -14.33 9.00
CA ILE A 658 17.94 -13.52 9.81
C ILE A 658 17.51 -13.44 11.29
N GLN A 659 16.22 -13.64 11.60
CA GLN A 659 15.72 -13.68 12.99
C GLN A 659 16.38 -14.79 13.79
N ARG A 660 16.76 -15.90 13.16
CA ARG A 660 17.48 -16.97 13.84
C ARG A 660 18.90 -16.57 14.22
N VAL A 661 19.56 -15.75 13.40
CA VAL A 661 20.85 -15.15 13.75
C VAL A 661 20.69 -14.21 14.95
N LEU A 662 19.60 -13.43 14.99
CA LEU A 662 19.25 -12.59 16.13
C LEU A 662 18.92 -13.41 17.38
N ALA A 663 18.30 -14.59 17.25
CA ALA A 663 18.07 -15.51 18.37
C ALA A 663 19.40 -16.02 18.95
N HIS A 664 20.39 -16.37 18.12
CA HIS A 664 21.73 -16.74 18.60
C HIS A 664 22.40 -15.58 19.34
N ARG A 665 22.23 -14.34 18.86
CA ARG A 665 22.67 -13.14 19.57
C ARG A 665 22.01 -13.04 20.95
N SER A 666 20.69 -13.20 21.03
CA SER A 666 19.95 -13.17 22.31
C SER A 666 20.41 -14.28 23.27
N ALA A 667 20.62 -15.49 22.76
CA ALA A 667 21.16 -16.61 23.53
C ALA A 667 22.54 -16.28 24.12
N ARG A 668 23.44 -15.69 23.32
CA ARG A 668 24.76 -15.27 23.79
C ARG A 668 24.68 -14.23 24.91
N ILE A 669 23.75 -13.27 24.83
CA ILE A 669 23.55 -12.28 25.90
C ILE A 669 23.07 -12.97 27.19
N LEU A 670 22.13 -13.92 27.09
CA LEU A 670 21.66 -14.69 28.26
C LEU A 670 22.78 -15.50 28.91
N GLU A 671 23.66 -16.11 28.11
CA GLU A 671 24.84 -16.84 28.60
C GLU A 671 25.81 -15.91 29.33
N LEU A 672 26.09 -14.72 28.77
CA LEU A 672 26.98 -13.72 29.39
C LEU A 672 26.40 -13.13 30.68
N GLU A 673 25.07 -13.05 30.78
CA GLU A 673 24.35 -12.65 31.98
C GLU A 673 24.26 -13.76 33.05
N GLY A 674 24.73 -14.98 32.74
CA GLY A 674 24.66 -16.13 33.65
C GLY A 674 23.24 -16.65 33.88
N VAL A 675 22.29 -16.35 32.99
CA VAL A 675 20.92 -16.83 33.08
C VAL A 675 20.90 -18.33 32.79
N SER A 676 20.51 -19.12 33.78
CA SER A 676 20.43 -20.58 33.64
C SER A 676 19.23 -20.99 32.79
N ASP A 677 19.45 -21.93 31.88
CA ASP A 677 18.38 -22.60 31.15
C ASP A 677 17.74 -23.69 32.04
N GLU A 678 16.41 -23.69 32.15
CA GLU A 678 15.64 -24.68 32.92
C GLU A 678 15.84 -26.12 32.42
N ARG A 679 16.22 -26.30 31.15
CA ARG A 679 16.48 -27.62 30.54
C ARG A 679 17.92 -28.11 30.71
N GLY A 680 18.83 -27.27 31.20
CA GLY A 680 20.26 -27.54 31.30
C GLY A 680 20.97 -27.48 29.94
N GLY A 681 22.04 -26.68 29.86
CA GLY A 681 22.82 -26.50 28.62
C GLY A 681 23.06 -25.03 28.29
N ALA A 682 23.76 -24.77 27.17
CA ALA A 682 23.96 -23.43 26.66
C ALA A 682 22.73 -22.97 25.85
N TRP A 683 22.27 -21.73 26.02
CA TRP A 683 21.10 -21.20 25.30
C TRP A 683 21.25 -21.30 23.79
N SER A 684 22.46 -21.12 23.28
CA SER A 684 22.78 -21.22 21.84
C SER A 684 22.50 -22.60 21.24
N GLN A 685 22.58 -23.66 22.03
CA GLN A 685 22.31 -25.05 21.59
C GLN A 685 20.81 -25.34 21.42
N ARG A 686 19.94 -24.48 21.96
CA ARG A 686 18.48 -24.66 21.84
C ARG A 686 17.95 -24.29 20.47
N ILE A 687 18.71 -23.54 19.68
CA ILE A 687 18.25 -22.96 18.42
C ILE A 687 18.51 -23.96 17.28
N SER A 688 17.49 -24.20 16.45
CA SER A 688 17.59 -25.15 15.32
C SER A 688 18.64 -24.71 14.29
N THR A 689 19.46 -25.63 13.78
CA THR A 689 20.47 -25.38 12.73
C THR A 689 20.08 -25.92 11.34
N ALA A 690 18.84 -26.36 11.14
CA ALA A 690 18.32 -26.71 9.80
C ALA A 690 18.06 -25.44 8.99
N LEU A 691 18.75 -25.27 7.85
CA LEU A 691 18.88 -23.98 7.16
C LEU A 691 18.90 -24.12 5.63
N ARG A 692 18.01 -23.36 4.98
CA ARG A 692 18.14 -22.90 3.59
C ARG A 692 17.81 -21.41 3.58
N PRO A 693 18.40 -20.61 2.67
CA PRO A 693 19.37 -20.96 1.62
C PRO A 693 20.80 -21.21 2.15
N ASP A 694 21.69 -21.74 1.30
CA ASP A 694 23.08 -22.10 1.65
C ASP A 694 23.91 -20.92 2.17
N SER A 695 23.59 -19.69 1.73
CA SER A 695 24.19 -18.47 2.26
C SER A 695 23.94 -18.29 3.76
N LEU A 696 22.71 -18.58 4.22
CA LEU A 696 22.35 -18.50 5.63
C LEU A 696 23.01 -19.63 6.43
N ALA A 697 23.12 -20.82 5.86
CA ALA A 697 23.87 -21.92 6.47
C ALA A 697 25.34 -21.56 6.66
N ARG A 698 25.99 -21.00 5.64
CA ARG A 698 27.38 -20.48 5.72
C ARG A 698 27.51 -19.38 6.77
N TYR A 699 26.56 -18.44 6.78
CA TYR A 699 26.57 -17.37 7.77
C TYR A 699 26.49 -17.95 9.18
N LEU A 700 25.47 -18.77 9.48
CA LEU A 700 25.27 -19.38 10.79
C LEU A 700 26.43 -20.26 11.24
N HIS A 701 27.03 -21.03 10.34
CA HIS A 701 28.22 -21.79 10.65
C HIS A 701 29.34 -20.88 11.15
N ARG A 702 29.63 -19.81 10.42
CA ARG A 702 30.72 -18.89 10.75
C ARG A 702 30.51 -18.12 12.06
N ILE A 703 29.29 -17.82 12.45
CA ILE A 703 29.01 -17.18 13.75
C ILE A 703 29.14 -18.15 14.93
N ILE A 704 28.83 -19.43 14.71
CA ILE A 704 28.86 -20.47 15.77
C ILE A 704 30.29 -21.02 15.96
N GLU A 705 31.13 -21.00 14.92
CA GLU A 705 32.52 -21.44 14.97
C GLU A 705 33.38 -20.72 16.04
N ASP A 706 33.12 -19.44 16.30
CA ASP A 706 33.81 -18.67 17.34
C ASP A 706 32.78 -17.95 18.24
N PRO A 707 32.33 -18.60 19.33
CA PRO A 707 31.32 -18.05 20.23
C PRO A 707 31.71 -16.72 20.87
N GLU A 708 33.02 -16.42 20.99
CA GLU A 708 33.53 -15.15 21.52
C GLU A 708 33.41 -13.98 20.52
N LEU A 709 32.97 -14.25 19.30
CA LEU A 709 32.72 -13.26 18.26
C LEU A 709 31.23 -13.17 17.89
N MET A 710 30.35 -13.90 18.58
CA MET A 710 28.95 -14.01 18.21
C MET A 710 28.23 -12.64 18.25
N LEU A 711 28.39 -11.84 19.31
CA LEU A 711 27.78 -10.50 19.34
C LEU A 711 28.41 -9.52 18.34
N ALA A 712 29.67 -9.73 17.96
CA ALA A 712 30.37 -8.92 16.97
C ALA A 712 29.88 -9.21 15.54
N ARG A 713 29.74 -10.50 15.21
CA ARG A 713 29.34 -10.96 13.87
C ARG A 713 27.84 -10.87 13.62
N CYS A 714 26.99 -11.01 14.64
CA CYS A 714 25.54 -10.92 14.46
C CYS A 714 25.04 -9.49 14.13
N PRO A 715 23.99 -9.35 13.31
CA PRO A 715 23.29 -8.09 13.09
C PRO A 715 22.67 -7.55 14.40
N TYR A 716 22.27 -6.26 14.39
CA TYR A 716 21.59 -5.61 15.51
C TYR A 716 20.11 -5.51 15.24
#